data_AF-A0A8H2XCZ4-F1
#
_entry.id   AF-A0A8H2XCZ4-F1
#
_cell.length_a   1.000
_cell.length_b   1.000
_cell.length_c   1.000
_cell.angle_alpha   90.00
_cell.angle_beta   90.00
_cell.angle_gamma   90.00
#
_symmetry.space_group_name_H-M   'P 1'
#
loop_
_entity.id
_entity.type
_entity.pdbx_description
1 polymer ?
#
loop_
_entity_poly.entity_id
_entity_poly.type
_entity_poly.pdbx_seq_one_letter_code
_entity_poly.pdbx_strand_id
1 'polypeptide(L)'
;MANTTVKGAIHIHGQNPQFLVEKVIRTRIWESAYWKEQCFALTAESLIDKAIELNSIGGVYGNQRPTDFISLLLKLLQIQPEKEILIEYLMVDEFKYLRALAAMYIRMTFPPVEVYELLEPLLKDYRKLRLRNMAGYSLTFMDEFVDQLLTEERVCDIILPRLAKREVLEETEGLAPRTSVLLDAMAGKSFLGVDHYLVLPALQSPLPISLICKSGLYPKVLLALVLVLVLVLVLVLDNMITRYLYSRSGRYLSNATRGRLLSSSAPLRSESIEPPPAGGHSTSVAQSLLLRTTREAALKTSGVTWKDEANENGRETRKMNMYQSLRDAMSVAMTKDDTAVVFGEDVAFGGVFRCTMGLAEEFGRQRVFNTPLTEQGIAGFAIGMASMGHTAIAEIQFADYIYPAFDQLVNEAAKFRYRSGGRYDVGKLTVRTPSMSVGHGGLYHSQSPEGFFMGAAGLKVVIPRSPIQAKGLLLSAIRDPNPVIFLEPKILYRSSVEQVPIDDFELPIGKAEVLTKGNDVTLLTYGSPVYTCENAISLIRNPPPSIAHLIPESVRGVSIELIDLRTLLPWDIHTVMESVKKTGRLVIVHEAGKTMGPGAEIAAEITNRCFLNLHAPVKRIAGWDTPVPLVYEKFYIPDALRIVDGIVDTLKY
;
A
#
# COMPACT_ATOMS: atom_id res chain seq x y z
N MET A 1 14.51 4.06 -5.09
CA MET A 1 15.95 3.83 -4.81
C MET A 1 16.34 2.34 -4.72
N ALA A 2 15.46 1.38 -4.99
CA ALA A 2 15.73 -0.05 -4.70
C ALA A 2 16.28 -0.89 -5.88
N ASN A 3 16.33 -0.34 -7.10
CA ASN A 3 16.95 -1.00 -8.27
C ASN A 3 18.31 -0.39 -8.64
N THR A 4 18.93 0.30 -7.69
CA THR A 4 20.26 0.88 -7.82
C THR A 4 21.17 0.20 -6.83
N THR A 5 22.35 -0.20 -7.29
CA THR A 5 23.45 -0.72 -6.48
C THR A 5 23.74 0.23 -5.30
N VAL A 6 24.13 -0.34 -4.16
CA VAL A 6 24.31 0.40 -2.90
C VAL A 6 25.31 1.56 -3.07
N LYS A 7 25.10 2.68 -2.38
CA LYS A 7 26.04 3.82 -2.43
C LYS A 7 27.41 3.39 -1.87
N GLY A 8 28.46 3.57 -2.67
CA GLY A 8 29.82 3.07 -2.35
C GLY A 8 30.23 1.81 -3.12
N ALA A 9 29.31 1.25 -3.92
CA ALA A 9 29.57 0.13 -4.81
C ALA A 9 30.72 0.40 -5.79
N ILE A 10 31.64 -0.57 -5.91
CA ILE A 10 32.80 -0.52 -6.78
C ILE A 10 32.41 -1.00 -8.18
N HIS A 11 32.82 -0.27 -9.21
CA HIS A 11 32.67 -0.71 -10.59
C HIS A 11 33.48 -1.98 -10.87
N ILE A 12 32.84 -2.99 -11.45
CA ILE A 12 33.47 -4.25 -11.83
C ILE A 12 33.42 -4.36 -13.36
N HIS A 13 34.56 -4.68 -13.97
CA HIS A 13 34.73 -4.67 -15.42
C HIS A 13 34.33 -3.33 -16.08
N GLY A 14 34.60 -2.20 -15.41
CA GLY A 14 34.31 -0.86 -15.92
C GLY A 14 32.83 -0.49 -15.93
N GLN A 15 31.96 -1.31 -15.35
CA GLN A 15 30.52 -1.04 -15.27
C GLN A 15 29.97 -1.35 -13.88
N ASN A 16 28.74 -0.93 -13.63
CA ASN A 16 28.05 -1.31 -12.41
C ASN A 16 27.80 -2.84 -12.44
N PRO A 17 28.13 -3.61 -11.39
CA PRO A 17 28.03 -5.07 -11.39
C PRO A 17 26.63 -5.62 -11.67
N GLN A 18 25.58 -4.90 -11.27
CA GLN A 18 24.21 -5.30 -11.60
C GLN A 18 24.00 -5.36 -13.12
N PHE A 19 24.82 -4.62 -13.90
CA PHE A 19 24.75 -4.60 -15.35
C PHE A 19 25.47 -5.75 -16.06
N LEU A 20 26.17 -6.60 -15.30
CA LEU A 20 26.71 -7.86 -15.81
C LEU A 20 25.59 -8.84 -16.23
N VAL A 21 24.39 -8.71 -15.66
CA VAL A 21 23.18 -9.39 -16.13
C VAL A 21 22.56 -8.58 -17.26
N GLU A 22 22.24 -9.17 -18.41
CA GLU A 22 21.73 -8.44 -19.57
C GLU A 22 20.41 -7.70 -19.28
N LYS A 23 20.22 -6.52 -19.90
CA LYS A 23 19.05 -5.65 -19.65
C LYS A 23 17.71 -6.38 -19.74
N VAL A 24 17.55 -7.27 -20.72
CA VAL A 24 16.31 -8.04 -20.93
C VAL A 24 16.02 -8.97 -19.74
N ILE A 25 17.04 -9.64 -19.22
CA ILE A 25 16.91 -10.53 -18.07
C ILE A 25 16.63 -9.72 -16.81
N ARG A 26 17.35 -8.61 -16.59
CA ARG A 26 17.11 -7.72 -15.44
C ARG A 26 15.68 -7.17 -15.41
N THR A 27 15.16 -6.71 -16.54
CA THR A 27 13.78 -6.21 -16.62
C THR A 27 12.79 -7.30 -16.19
N ARG A 28 12.98 -8.55 -16.64
CA ARG A 28 12.13 -9.68 -16.25
C ARG A 28 12.25 -10.04 -14.78
N ILE A 29 13.47 -9.98 -14.24
CA ILE A 29 13.71 -10.16 -12.80
C ILE A 29 12.94 -9.09 -12.04
N TRP A 30 13.12 -7.81 -12.35
CA TRP A 30 12.43 -6.70 -11.67
C TRP A 30 10.90 -6.76 -11.77
N GLU A 31 10.37 -7.34 -12.85
CA GLU A 31 8.93 -7.54 -13.04
C GLU A 31 8.38 -8.77 -12.30
N SER A 32 9.24 -9.73 -11.97
CA SER A 32 8.84 -10.99 -11.31
C SER A 32 8.29 -10.78 -9.91
N ALA A 33 7.33 -11.62 -9.52
CA ALA A 33 6.76 -11.62 -8.17
C ALA A 33 7.83 -11.91 -7.12
N TYR A 34 8.70 -12.91 -7.36
CA TYR A 34 9.78 -13.27 -6.44
C TYR A 34 10.72 -12.09 -6.16
N TRP A 35 11.11 -11.32 -7.18
CA TRP A 35 11.94 -10.14 -6.95
C TRP A 35 11.24 -9.09 -6.09
N LYS A 36 9.98 -8.77 -6.40
CA LYS A 36 9.21 -7.74 -5.71
C LYS A 36 8.90 -8.11 -4.26
N GLU A 37 8.63 -9.38 -4.01
CA GLU A 37 8.20 -9.88 -2.71
C GLU A 37 9.37 -10.33 -1.83
N GLN A 38 10.40 -10.95 -2.41
CA GLN A 38 11.45 -11.64 -1.66
C GLN A 38 12.84 -11.00 -1.82
N CYS A 39 13.18 -10.42 -2.98
CA CYS A 39 14.52 -9.85 -3.21
C CYS A 39 14.63 -8.35 -2.94
N PHE A 40 13.54 -7.59 -3.10
CA PHE A 40 13.56 -6.13 -3.16
C PHE A 40 14.23 -5.48 -1.94
N ALA A 41 13.89 -5.95 -0.74
CA ALA A 41 14.38 -5.41 0.53
C ALA A 41 15.58 -6.16 1.14
N LEU A 42 16.14 -7.16 0.46
CA LEU A 42 17.27 -7.93 1.03
C LEU A 42 18.51 -7.05 1.24
N THR A 43 19.14 -7.27 2.38
CA THR A 43 20.47 -6.79 2.77
C THR A 43 21.48 -7.94 2.66
N ALA A 44 22.77 -7.67 2.88
CA ALA A 44 23.80 -8.72 2.89
C ALA A 44 23.49 -9.80 3.95
N GLU A 45 22.99 -9.40 5.13
CA GLU A 45 22.73 -10.30 6.26
C GLU A 45 21.47 -11.16 6.05
N SER A 46 20.42 -10.59 5.47
CA SER A 46 19.13 -11.28 5.25
C SER A 46 19.10 -12.13 3.98
N LEU A 47 20.06 -11.94 3.07
CA LEU A 47 20.09 -12.70 1.81
C LEU A 47 20.39 -14.18 2.02
N ILE A 48 21.15 -14.53 3.05
CA ILE A 48 21.51 -15.93 3.34
C ILE A 48 20.26 -16.78 3.60
N ASP A 49 19.28 -16.26 4.33
CA ASP A 49 18.04 -16.96 4.66
C ASP A 49 17.30 -17.37 3.37
N LYS A 50 17.30 -16.50 2.36
CA LYS A 50 16.69 -16.77 1.05
C LYS A 50 17.54 -17.66 0.16
N ALA A 51 18.86 -17.53 0.22
CA ALA A 51 19.76 -18.38 -0.53
C ALA A 51 19.73 -19.85 -0.05
N ILE A 52 19.45 -20.09 1.24
CA ILE A 52 19.26 -21.44 1.79
C ILE A 52 17.96 -22.10 1.32
N GLU A 53 16.90 -21.31 1.08
CA GLU A 53 15.61 -21.80 0.55
C GLU A 53 15.67 -22.26 -0.92
N LEU A 54 16.77 -21.96 -1.63
CA LEU A 54 16.95 -22.34 -3.03
C LEU A 54 16.90 -23.86 -3.22
N ASN A 55 16.14 -24.29 -4.23
CA ASN A 55 15.95 -25.70 -4.57
C ASN A 55 16.49 -26.08 -5.95
N SER A 56 16.91 -25.10 -6.75
CA SER A 56 17.45 -25.28 -8.09
C SER A 56 18.34 -24.10 -8.51
N ILE A 57 19.26 -24.37 -9.42
CA ILE A 57 20.01 -23.36 -10.18
C ILE A 57 19.38 -23.18 -11.56
N GLY A 58 19.64 -22.07 -12.25
CA GLY A 58 19.16 -21.86 -13.62
C GLY A 58 18.92 -20.39 -13.95
N GLY A 59 18.71 -20.07 -15.23
CA GLY A 59 18.46 -18.72 -15.71
C GLY A 59 16.96 -18.40 -15.83
N VAL A 60 16.42 -18.54 -17.03
CA VAL A 60 14.98 -18.35 -17.33
C VAL A 60 14.32 -19.68 -17.73
N TYR A 61 13.00 -19.79 -17.50
CA TYR A 61 12.24 -21.00 -17.82
C TYR A 61 10.81 -20.71 -18.28
N GLY A 62 10.18 -21.70 -18.93
CA GLY A 62 8.79 -21.62 -19.38
C GLY A 62 8.55 -20.44 -20.30
N ASN A 63 7.62 -19.54 -19.95
CA ASN A 63 7.40 -18.30 -20.72
C ASN A 63 8.43 -17.21 -20.36
N GLN A 64 9.72 -17.55 -20.43
CA GLN A 64 10.85 -16.67 -20.13
C GLN A 64 10.83 -16.04 -18.72
N ARG A 65 10.32 -16.79 -17.73
CA ARG A 65 10.29 -16.36 -16.33
C ARG A 65 11.67 -16.55 -15.70
N PRO A 66 12.19 -15.59 -14.91
CA PRO A 66 13.44 -15.77 -14.19
C PRO A 66 13.28 -16.80 -13.06
N THR A 67 14.34 -17.54 -12.77
CA THR A 67 14.42 -18.37 -11.57
C THR A 67 14.67 -17.52 -10.32
N ASP A 68 14.41 -18.11 -9.16
CA ASP A 68 14.77 -17.51 -7.87
C ASP A 68 16.29 -17.37 -7.74
N PHE A 69 17.04 -18.32 -8.31
CA PHE A 69 18.52 -18.32 -8.35
C PHE A 69 19.09 -17.08 -9.04
N ILE A 70 18.66 -16.78 -10.28
CA ILE A 70 19.16 -15.61 -11.02
C ILE A 70 18.67 -14.30 -10.40
N SER A 71 17.51 -14.33 -9.74
CA SER A 71 16.97 -13.19 -9.00
C SER A 71 17.83 -12.88 -7.76
N LEU A 72 18.23 -13.90 -6.99
CA LEU A 72 19.14 -13.70 -5.86
C LEU A 72 20.56 -13.32 -6.30
N LEU A 73 21.04 -13.84 -7.44
CA LEU A 73 22.32 -13.45 -8.02
C LEU A 73 22.34 -11.95 -8.38
N LEU A 74 21.28 -11.45 -9.05
CA LEU A 74 21.17 -10.03 -9.36
C LEU A 74 21.14 -9.19 -8.09
N LYS A 75 20.51 -9.68 -7.02
CA LYS A 75 20.47 -8.97 -5.74
C LYS A 75 21.83 -8.94 -5.05
N LEU A 76 22.59 -10.04 -5.07
CA LEU A 76 23.99 -10.07 -4.62
C LEU A 76 24.85 -9.05 -5.38
N LEU A 77 24.70 -8.97 -6.71
CA LEU A 77 25.41 -7.99 -7.56
C LEU A 77 25.04 -6.53 -7.22
N GLN A 78 23.83 -6.29 -6.69
CA GLN A 78 23.43 -4.98 -6.21
C GLN A 78 24.01 -4.64 -4.83
N ILE A 79 24.12 -5.64 -3.94
CA ILE A 79 24.58 -5.49 -2.57
C ILE A 79 26.11 -5.36 -2.50
N GLN A 80 26.83 -6.16 -3.30
CA GLN A 80 28.29 -6.32 -3.23
C GLN A 80 28.81 -6.62 -1.82
N PRO A 81 28.52 -7.80 -1.25
CA PRO A 81 29.06 -8.17 0.05
C PRO A 81 30.59 -8.22 0.03
N GLU A 82 31.20 -8.07 1.21
CA GLU A 82 32.65 -8.23 1.39
C GLU A 82 33.11 -9.63 0.96
N LYS A 83 34.37 -9.72 0.52
CA LYS A 83 34.95 -10.93 -0.06
C LYS A 83 34.89 -12.11 0.93
N GLU A 84 35.11 -11.83 2.20
CA GLU A 84 35.12 -12.78 3.31
C GLU A 84 33.77 -13.50 3.44
N ILE A 85 32.66 -12.77 3.28
CA ILE A 85 31.30 -13.32 3.34
C ILE A 85 31.07 -14.33 2.20
N LEU A 86 31.56 -14.02 1.00
CA LEU A 86 31.42 -14.90 -0.16
C LEU A 86 32.26 -16.16 -0.03
N ILE A 87 33.45 -16.05 0.55
CA ILE A 87 34.30 -17.21 0.87
C ILE A 87 33.59 -18.09 1.90
N GLU A 88 32.99 -17.50 2.94
CA GLU A 88 32.19 -18.26 3.91
C GLU A 88 31.02 -18.98 3.23
N TYR A 89 30.25 -18.30 2.36
CA TYR A 89 29.15 -18.92 1.60
C TYR A 89 29.63 -20.09 0.72
N LEU A 90 30.84 -19.98 0.17
CA LEU A 90 31.47 -21.05 -0.61
C LEU A 90 31.86 -22.22 0.29
N MET A 91 32.37 -21.97 1.50
CA MET A 91 32.88 -22.99 2.42
C MET A 91 31.79 -23.76 3.18
N VAL A 92 30.53 -23.29 3.21
CA VAL A 92 29.45 -24.01 3.89
C VAL A 92 29.00 -25.26 3.12
N ASP A 93 29.46 -26.43 3.55
CA ASP A 93 29.20 -27.75 2.94
C ASP A 93 27.74 -28.23 3.10
N GLU A 94 26.92 -27.58 3.91
CA GLU A 94 25.53 -28.02 4.12
C GLU A 94 24.58 -27.47 3.03
N PHE A 95 24.87 -26.28 2.50
CA PHE A 95 23.97 -25.56 1.60
C PHE A 95 24.51 -25.48 0.17
N LYS A 96 24.36 -26.57 -0.58
CA LYS A 96 24.87 -26.69 -1.96
C LYS A 96 24.39 -25.59 -2.94
N TYR A 97 23.18 -25.05 -2.77
CA TYR A 97 22.68 -23.99 -3.67
C TYR A 97 23.20 -22.60 -3.30
N LEU A 98 23.44 -22.34 -2.01
CA LEU A 98 24.15 -21.15 -1.55
C LEU A 98 25.59 -21.15 -2.10
N ARG A 99 26.28 -22.29 -2.03
CA ARG A 99 27.60 -22.47 -2.63
C ARG A 99 27.60 -22.20 -4.14
N ALA A 100 26.62 -22.74 -4.87
CA ALA A 100 26.51 -22.51 -6.31
C ALA A 100 26.25 -21.02 -6.63
N LEU A 101 25.45 -20.35 -5.82
CA LEU A 101 25.18 -18.92 -5.94
C LEU A 101 26.45 -18.08 -5.71
N ALA A 102 27.21 -18.40 -4.66
CA ALA A 102 28.49 -17.76 -4.36
C ALA A 102 29.53 -18.02 -5.48
N ALA A 103 29.63 -19.26 -5.97
CA ALA A 103 30.52 -19.61 -7.07
C ALA A 103 30.24 -18.80 -8.34
N MET A 104 28.96 -18.64 -8.70
CA MET A 104 28.58 -17.84 -9.86
C MET A 104 28.85 -16.34 -9.64
N TYR A 105 28.61 -15.81 -8.45
CA TYR A 105 28.95 -14.42 -8.12
C TYR A 105 30.47 -14.17 -8.22
N ILE A 106 31.28 -15.04 -7.62
CA ILE A 106 32.75 -14.98 -7.65
C ILE A 106 33.22 -14.98 -9.10
N ARG A 107 32.73 -15.92 -9.93
CA ARG A 107 33.08 -16.01 -11.34
C ARG A 107 32.79 -14.73 -12.12
N MET A 108 31.74 -13.99 -11.77
CA MET A 108 31.33 -12.78 -12.46
C MET A 108 32.07 -11.51 -11.97
N THR A 109 32.74 -11.56 -10.82
CA THR A 109 33.20 -10.32 -10.16
C THR A 109 34.65 -10.31 -9.70
N PHE A 110 35.26 -11.47 -9.46
CA PHE A 110 36.61 -11.54 -8.89
C PHE A 110 37.69 -11.50 -9.98
N PRO A 111 38.94 -11.15 -9.62
CA PRO A 111 40.09 -11.25 -10.52
C PRO A 111 40.30 -12.69 -11.01
N PRO A 112 40.82 -12.90 -12.24
CA PRO A 112 40.95 -14.24 -12.84
C PRO A 112 41.72 -15.26 -11.98
N VAL A 113 42.83 -14.86 -11.34
CA VAL A 113 43.61 -15.74 -10.47
C VAL A 113 42.77 -16.26 -9.31
N GLU A 114 42.07 -15.36 -8.60
CA GLU A 114 41.22 -15.73 -7.46
C GLU A 114 40.04 -16.62 -7.85
N VAL A 115 39.48 -16.40 -9.05
CA VAL A 115 38.40 -17.26 -9.59
C VAL A 115 38.89 -18.71 -9.69
N TYR A 116 40.09 -18.94 -10.22
CA TYR A 116 40.64 -20.29 -10.30
C TYR A 116 40.95 -20.86 -8.91
N GLU A 117 41.60 -20.09 -8.03
CA GLU A 117 41.95 -20.54 -6.67
C GLU A 117 40.72 -20.94 -5.84
N LEU A 118 39.62 -20.21 -5.94
CA LEU A 118 38.40 -20.45 -5.15
C LEU A 118 37.50 -21.51 -5.77
N LEU A 119 37.39 -21.56 -7.11
CA LEU A 119 36.41 -22.46 -7.76
C LEU A 119 36.96 -23.83 -8.11
N GLU A 120 38.24 -23.98 -8.47
CA GLU A 120 38.81 -25.29 -8.82
C GLU A 120 38.71 -26.36 -7.72
N PRO A 121 38.83 -26.03 -6.41
CA PRO A 121 38.57 -27.00 -5.35
C PRO A 121 37.17 -27.64 -5.42
N LEU A 122 36.18 -26.91 -5.95
CA LEU A 122 34.81 -27.40 -6.11
C LEU A 122 34.62 -28.35 -7.29
N LEU A 123 35.61 -28.54 -8.16
CA LEU A 123 35.61 -29.63 -9.16
C LEU A 123 35.66 -31.02 -8.52
N LYS A 124 35.88 -31.10 -7.20
CA LYS A 124 35.81 -32.33 -6.38
C LYS A 124 34.46 -32.48 -5.67
N ASP A 125 33.55 -31.53 -5.83
CA ASP A 125 32.23 -31.53 -5.20
C ASP A 125 31.20 -32.21 -6.12
N TYR A 126 30.90 -33.48 -5.85
CA TYR A 126 29.97 -34.29 -6.65
C TYR A 126 28.51 -34.22 -6.16
N ARG A 127 28.13 -33.16 -5.43
CA ARG A 127 26.76 -33.03 -4.93
C ARG A 127 25.80 -32.69 -6.06
N LYS A 128 24.68 -33.41 -6.08
CA LYS A 128 23.60 -33.25 -7.05
C LYS A 128 22.96 -31.86 -6.97
N LEU A 129 22.91 -31.15 -8.08
CA LEU A 129 22.19 -29.90 -8.26
C LEU A 129 21.02 -30.10 -9.22
N ARG A 130 19.88 -29.52 -8.88
CA ARG A 130 18.73 -29.47 -9.78
C ARG A 130 18.88 -28.25 -10.67
N LEU A 131 18.94 -28.44 -11.99
CA LEU A 131 19.00 -27.38 -12.99
C LEU A 131 17.60 -27.11 -13.54
N ARG A 132 17.21 -25.84 -13.61
CA ARG A 132 15.95 -25.36 -14.20
C ARG A 132 16.26 -24.67 -15.52
N ASN A 133 15.72 -25.22 -16.61
CA ASN A 133 15.87 -24.68 -17.96
C ASN A 133 14.49 -24.48 -18.62
N MET A 134 14.48 -24.02 -19.88
CA MET A 134 13.25 -23.80 -20.65
C MET A 134 12.40 -25.07 -20.83
N ALA A 135 13.03 -26.25 -20.89
CA ALA A 135 12.37 -27.54 -21.10
C ALA A 135 11.85 -28.18 -19.81
N GLY A 136 12.28 -27.73 -18.63
CA GLY A 136 11.86 -28.30 -17.36
C GLY A 136 12.98 -28.34 -16.32
N TYR A 137 13.04 -29.45 -15.57
CA TYR A 137 14.11 -29.69 -14.61
C TYR A 137 15.00 -30.83 -15.10
N SER A 138 16.32 -30.65 -15.00
CA SER A 138 17.32 -31.68 -15.22
C SER A 138 18.24 -31.80 -14.01
N LEU A 139 18.99 -32.89 -13.96
CA LEU A 139 20.03 -33.10 -12.95
C LEU A 139 21.38 -32.65 -13.52
N THR A 140 22.18 -32.00 -12.68
CA THR A 140 23.60 -31.73 -12.89
C THR A 140 24.32 -31.89 -11.55
N PHE A 141 25.63 -31.65 -11.51
CA PHE A 141 26.45 -31.77 -10.32
C PHE A 141 27.26 -30.49 -10.08
N MET A 142 27.75 -30.28 -8.87
CA MET A 142 28.49 -29.06 -8.53
C MET A 142 29.80 -28.96 -9.32
N ASP A 143 30.53 -30.05 -9.50
CA ASP A 143 31.72 -30.12 -10.35
C ASP A 143 31.42 -29.75 -11.81
N GLU A 144 30.35 -30.30 -12.40
CA GLU A 144 29.92 -29.93 -13.76
C GLU A 144 29.53 -28.45 -13.87
N PHE A 145 28.83 -27.91 -12.86
CA PHE A 145 28.44 -26.51 -12.85
C PHE A 145 29.65 -25.58 -12.73
N VAL A 146 30.63 -25.95 -11.90
CA VAL A 146 31.88 -25.19 -11.74
C VAL A 146 32.75 -25.27 -13.00
N ASP A 147 32.82 -26.43 -13.64
CA ASP A 147 33.52 -26.58 -14.91
C ASP A 147 32.90 -25.68 -15.98
N GLN A 148 31.55 -25.62 -16.06
CA GLN A 148 30.85 -24.68 -16.94
C GLN A 148 31.19 -23.21 -16.61
N LEU A 149 31.24 -22.84 -15.32
CA LEU A 149 31.63 -21.48 -14.92
C LEU A 149 33.06 -21.13 -15.40
N LEU A 150 33.99 -22.09 -15.41
CA LEU A 150 35.39 -21.86 -15.77
C LEU A 150 35.65 -21.92 -17.29
N THR A 151 34.82 -22.65 -18.04
CA THR A 151 35.08 -22.97 -19.46
C THR A 151 34.10 -22.33 -20.44
N GLU A 152 32.84 -22.14 -20.05
CA GLU A 152 31.79 -21.65 -20.94
C GLU A 152 31.66 -20.13 -20.94
N GLU A 153 31.20 -19.57 -22.06
CA GLU A 153 30.94 -18.14 -22.19
C GLU A 153 29.56 -17.73 -21.63
N ARG A 154 28.63 -18.68 -21.53
CA ARG A 154 27.26 -18.45 -21.04
C ARG A 154 26.83 -19.55 -20.06
N VAL A 155 26.43 -19.15 -18.86
CA VAL A 155 25.91 -20.06 -17.83
C VAL A 155 24.63 -19.46 -17.24
N CYS A 156 23.62 -20.29 -16.95
CA CYS A 156 22.31 -19.85 -16.46
C CYS A 156 21.71 -18.67 -17.25
N ASP A 157 21.81 -18.73 -18.58
CA ASP A 157 21.33 -17.71 -19.52
C ASP A 157 22.02 -16.33 -19.43
N ILE A 158 23.08 -16.18 -18.64
CA ILE A 158 23.89 -14.94 -18.54
C ILE A 158 25.22 -15.10 -19.27
N ILE A 159 25.63 -14.08 -20.03
CA ILE A 159 26.99 -14.00 -20.59
C ILE A 159 27.98 -13.69 -19.46
N LEU A 160 28.98 -14.54 -19.28
CA LEU A 160 30.01 -14.34 -18.27
C LEU A 160 31.08 -13.35 -18.76
N PRO A 161 31.66 -12.53 -17.87
CA PRO A 161 32.83 -11.73 -18.21
C PRO A 161 33.99 -12.60 -18.70
N ARG A 162 34.79 -12.05 -19.63
CA ARG A 162 35.94 -12.75 -20.21
C ARG A 162 36.92 -13.14 -19.09
N LEU A 163 37.20 -14.43 -19.01
CA LEU A 163 38.23 -14.99 -18.12
C LEU A 163 39.49 -15.23 -18.93
N ALA A 164 40.65 -14.80 -18.43
CA ALA A 164 41.92 -15.14 -19.04
C ALA A 164 42.14 -16.66 -18.94
N LYS A 165 42.68 -17.26 -20.00
CA LYS A 165 42.96 -18.70 -19.99
C LYS A 165 43.94 -19.02 -18.87
N ARG A 166 43.69 -20.12 -18.17
CA ARG A 166 44.53 -20.58 -17.05
C ARG A 166 46.03 -20.62 -17.41
N GLU A 167 46.38 -21.24 -18.53
CA GLU A 167 47.77 -21.38 -19.01
C GLU A 167 48.49 -20.02 -19.09
N VAL A 168 47.77 -18.97 -19.51
CA VAL A 168 48.32 -17.61 -19.60
C VAL A 168 48.58 -17.06 -18.18
N LEU A 169 47.66 -17.28 -17.24
CA LEU A 169 47.81 -16.81 -15.85
C LEU A 169 48.92 -17.54 -15.09
N GLU A 170 49.16 -18.83 -15.38
CA GLU A 170 50.29 -19.59 -14.82
C GLU A 170 51.63 -18.97 -15.26
N GLU A 171 51.72 -18.50 -16.50
CA GLU A 171 52.92 -17.86 -17.05
C GLU A 171 53.08 -16.39 -16.62
N THR A 172 51.99 -15.62 -16.57
CA THR A 172 52.05 -14.15 -16.42
C THR A 172 51.74 -13.63 -15.02
N GLU A 173 50.89 -14.32 -14.26
CA GLU A 173 50.36 -13.83 -12.97
C GLU A 173 50.67 -14.77 -11.79
N GLY A 174 51.46 -15.83 -12.01
CA GLY A 174 51.96 -16.71 -10.96
C GLY A 174 50.91 -17.66 -10.37
N LEU A 175 49.85 -17.97 -11.12
CA LEU A 175 48.87 -18.99 -10.74
C LEU A 175 49.58 -20.35 -10.60
N ALA A 176 49.41 -21.03 -9.47
CA ALA A 176 50.09 -22.30 -9.22
C ALA A 176 49.67 -23.35 -10.27
N PRO A 177 50.59 -24.23 -10.75
CA PRO A 177 50.24 -25.26 -11.71
C PRO A 177 49.11 -26.17 -11.21
N ARG A 178 48.16 -26.51 -12.10
CA ARG A 178 47.05 -27.40 -11.74
C ARG A 178 47.56 -28.74 -11.22
N THR A 179 47.24 -29.07 -9.98
CA THR A 179 47.57 -30.37 -9.39
C THR A 179 46.56 -31.42 -9.89
N SER A 180 47.02 -32.34 -10.74
CA SER A 180 46.18 -33.44 -11.20
C SER A 180 45.92 -34.43 -10.06
N VAL A 181 44.65 -34.72 -9.82
CA VAL A 181 44.22 -35.73 -8.81
C VAL A 181 44.80 -37.10 -9.13
N LEU A 182 44.99 -37.41 -10.42
CA LEU A 182 45.62 -38.65 -10.85
C LEU A 182 47.09 -38.69 -10.43
N LEU A 183 47.81 -37.56 -10.52
CA LEU A 183 49.21 -37.46 -10.11
C LEU A 183 49.37 -37.53 -8.59
N ASP A 184 48.49 -36.88 -7.82
CA ASP A 184 48.51 -36.97 -6.34
C ASP A 184 48.11 -38.38 -5.85
N ALA A 185 47.15 -39.04 -6.50
CA ALA A 185 46.77 -40.42 -6.21
C ALA A 185 47.86 -41.42 -6.61
N MET A 186 48.55 -41.20 -7.74
CA MET A 186 49.72 -41.99 -8.16
C MET A 186 50.95 -41.75 -7.29
N ALA A 187 51.07 -40.57 -6.66
CA ALA A 187 52.12 -40.24 -5.70
C ALA A 187 51.83 -40.74 -4.26
N GLY A 188 50.72 -41.45 -4.03
CA GLY A 188 50.42 -42.09 -2.75
C GLY A 188 49.91 -41.17 -1.64
N LYS A 189 49.49 -39.93 -1.95
CA LYS A 189 48.85 -39.05 -0.96
C LYS A 189 47.42 -39.54 -0.69
N SER A 190 47.18 -40.16 0.46
CA SER A 190 45.86 -40.67 0.85
C SER A 190 44.90 -39.54 1.24
N PHE A 191 43.66 -39.63 0.75
CA PHE A 191 42.52 -38.76 1.06
C PHE A 191 41.98 -39.02 2.47
N LEU A 192 42.55 -38.39 3.49
CA LEU A 192 41.91 -38.21 4.80
C LEU A 192 42.48 -36.95 5.46
N GLY A 193 41.59 -35.99 5.79
CA GLY A 193 41.93 -34.90 6.69
C GLY A 193 41.93 -33.53 6.02
N VAL A 194 40.98 -32.71 6.44
CA VAL A 194 41.02 -31.25 6.35
C VAL A 194 42.29 -30.80 7.08
N ASP A 195 43.32 -30.38 6.35
CA ASP A 195 44.45 -29.69 6.93
C ASP A 195 44.44 -28.22 6.50
N HIS A 196 44.32 -27.38 7.51
CA HIS A 196 44.62 -25.96 7.52
C HIS A 196 45.83 -25.63 6.65
N TYR A 197 45.77 -24.52 5.91
CA TYR A 197 46.82 -23.50 5.70
C TYR A 197 46.55 -22.74 4.39
N LEU A 198 45.81 -21.63 4.49
CA LEU A 198 46.18 -20.42 3.77
C LEU A 198 46.20 -19.28 4.79
N VAL A 199 47.40 -19.07 5.31
CA VAL A 199 47.78 -17.94 6.17
C VAL A 199 48.11 -16.77 5.25
N LEU A 200 47.39 -15.65 5.40
CA LEU A 200 47.87 -14.31 5.09
C LEU A 200 47.53 -13.38 6.27
N PRO A 201 48.34 -12.33 6.51
CA PRO A 201 48.72 -11.92 7.86
C PRO A 201 47.72 -11.01 8.57
N ALA A 202 47.77 -11.11 9.91
CA ALA A 202 47.01 -10.34 10.87
C ALA A 202 47.13 -8.81 10.71
N LEU A 203 45.98 -8.13 10.70
CA LEU A 203 45.82 -6.78 11.22
C LEU A 203 44.86 -6.86 12.41
N GLN A 204 45.38 -6.42 13.57
CA GLN A 204 44.78 -6.53 14.89
C GLN A 204 43.63 -5.52 15.09
N SER A 205 42.44 -6.00 15.49
CA SER A 205 41.68 -5.57 16.69
C SER A 205 40.22 -6.08 16.62
N PRO A 206 39.58 -6.42 17.76
CA PRO A 206 38.34 -7.22 17.78
C PRO A 206 37.08 -6.34 17.86
N LEU A 207 36.02 -6.73 17.15
CA LEU A 207 34.64 -6.36 17.48
C LEU A 207 33.86 -7.63 17.87
N PRO A 208 33.12 -7.64 19.00
CA PRO A 208 32.74 -8.88 19.67
C PRO A 208 31.39 -9.45 19.19
N ILE A 209 31.39 -10.62 18.56
CA ILE A 209 30.20 -11.48 18.42
C ILE A 209 30.07 -12.33 19.69
N SER A 210 29.69 -11.69 20.78
CA SER A 210 29.32 -12.39 22.03
C SER A 210 28.11 -11.74 22.67
N LEU A 211 26.96 -11.79 21.99
CA LEU A 211 25.68 -11.46 22.63
C LEU A 211 24.49 -12.23 22.03
N ILE A 212 24.67 -13.52 21.72
CA ILE A 212 23.54 -14.44 21.48
C ILE A 212 23.85 -15.78 22.16
N CYS A 213 24.00 -15.77 23.49
CA CYS A 213 23.79 -16.94 24.34
C CYS A 213 23.99 -16.55 25.81
N LYS A 214 22.91 -16.12 26.48
CA LYS A 214 22.65 -16.34 27.92
C LYS A 214 21.35 -15.64 28.34
N SER A 215 20.24 -16.35 28.19
CA SER A 215 19.18 -16.40 29.20
C SER A 215 18.28 -17.59 28.86
N GLY A 216 18.53 -18.70 29.54
CA GLY A 216 17.73 -19.91 29.38
C GLY A 216 16.35 -19.70 30.00
N LEU A 217 15.30 -19.78 29.18
CA LEU A 217 13.97 -20.12 29.67
C LEU A 217 13.00 -20.63 28.57
N TYR A 218 13.43 -21.40 27.57
CA TYR A 218 12.46 -21.97 26.61
C TYR A 218 12.86 -23.37 26.11
N PRO A 219 12.46 -24.45 26.83
CA PRO A 219 12.22 -25.72 26.12
C PRO A 219 10.87 -26.39 26.45
N LYS A 220 10.04 -25.82 27.34
CA LYS A 220 8.73 -26.43 27.69
C LYS A 220 7.53 -25.84 26.93
N VAL A 221 7.60 -24.58 26.52
CA VAL A 221 6.51 -23.90 25.78
C VAL A 221 6.55 -24.23 24.28
N LEU A 222 7.75 -24.40 23.71
CA LEU A 222 7.91 -24.73 22.29
C LEU A 222 7.45 -26.16 21.98
N LEU A 223 7.69 -27.11 22.89
CA LEU A 223 7.22 -28.49 22.72
C LEU A 223 5.69 -28.58 22.85
N ALA A 224 5.08 -27.78 23.72
CA ALA A 224 3.62 -27.69 23.85
C ALA A 224 2.97 -27.03 22.63
N LEU A 225 3.57 -25.96 22.07
CA LEU A 225 3.10 -25.31 20.85
C LEU A 225 3.22 -26.22 19.62
N VAL A 226 4.31 -26.98 19.51
CA VAL A 226 4.51 -27.95 18.42
C VAL A 226 3.51 -29.11 18.53
N LEU A 227 3.22 -29.61 19.73
CA LEU A 227 2.20 -30.65 19.93
C LEU A 227 0.78 -30.15 19.62
N VAL A 228 0.44 -28.91 19.96
CA VAL A 228 -0.86 -28.31 19.61
C VAL A 228 -0.97 -28.07 18.09
N LEU A 229 0.10 -27.59 17.44
CA LEU A 229 0.13 -27.42 15.99
C LEU A 229 0.00 -28.74 15.24
N VAL A 230 0.64 -29.82 15.72
CA VAL A 230 0.53 -31.15 15.14
C VAL A 230 -0.89 -31.72 15.32
N LEU A 231 -1.53 -31.51 16.48
CA LEU A 231 -2.92 -31.94 16.70
C LEU A 231 -3.91 -31.18 15.81
N VAL A 232 -3.71 -29.88 15.62
CA VAL A 232 -4.52 -29.05 14.71
C VAL A 232 -4.32 -29.48 13.26
N LEU A 233 -3.08 -29.81 12.85
CA LEU A 233 -2.80 -30.29 11.49
C LEU A 233 -3.48 -31.64 11.22
N VAL A 234 -3.48 -32.56 12.19
CA VAL A 234 -4.12 -33.88 12.07
C VAL A 234 -5.65 -33.72 11.97
N LEU A 235 -6.26 -32.83 12.77
CA LEU A 235 -7.71 -32.56 12.69
C LEU A 235 -8.13 -31.86 11.40
N VAL A 236 -7.27 -31.00 10.83
CA VAL A 236 -7.52 -30.34 9.53
C VAL A 236 -7.39 -31.33 8.37
N LEU A 237 -6.43 -32.25 8.45
CA LEU A 237 -6.23 -33.31 7.46
C LEU A 237 -7.37 -34.34 7.47
N ASP A 238 -7.88 -34.73 8.63
CA ASP A 238 -9.04 -35.64 8.72
C ASP A 238 -10.33 -35.01 8.15
N ASN A 239 -10.54 -33.70 8.35
CA ASN A 239 -11.69 -32.99 7.78
C ASN A 239 -11.60 -32.80 6.26
N MET A 240 -10.38 -32.64 5.72
CA MET A 240 -10.14 -32.56 4.28
C MET A 240 -10.33 -33.92 3.59
N ILE A 241 -9.87 -35.01 4.19
CA ILE A 241 -10.03 -36.36 3.64
C ILE A 241 -11.51 -36.79 3.66
N THR A 242 -12.25 -36.44 4.71
CA THR A 242 -13.69 -36.72 4.81
C THR A 242 -14.52 -35.94 3.76
N ARG A 243 -14.13 -34.71 3.40
CA ARG A 243 -14.77 -33.93 2.32
C ARG A 243 -14.39 -34.38 0.92
N TYR A 244 -13.17 -34.89 0.73
CA TYR A 244 -12.70 -35.38 -0.56
C TYR A 244 -13.38 -36.70 -0.98
N LEU A 245 -13.77 -37.53 -0.01
CA LEU A 245 -14.45 -38.81 -0.27
C LEU A 245 -15.96 -38.68 -0.54
N TYR A 246 -16.58 -37.50 -0.33
CA TYR A 246 -18.02 -37.29 -0.55
C TYR A 246 -18.37 -36.68 -1.92
N SER A 247 -17.42 -36.16 -2.71
CA SER A 247 -17.73 -35.46 -3.98
C SER A 247 -17.62 -36.32 -5.25
N ARG A 248 -17.42 -37.63 -5.12
CA ARG A 248 -17.30 -38.57 -6.25
C ARG A 248 -18.46 -39.57 -6.33
N SER A 249 -19.68 -39.07 -6.43
CA SER A 249 -20.83 -39.81 -6.94
C SER A 249 -21.78 -38.86 -7.67
N GLY A 250 -21.76 -38.91 -9.02
CA GLY A 250 -22.75 -38.26 -9.87
C GLY A 250 -22.18 -37.56 -11.11
N ARG A 251 -21.92 -38.33 -12.18
CA ARG A 251 -21.90 -37.80 -13.56
C ARG A 251 -23.29 -38.00 -14.17
N TYR A 252 -23.75 -37.07 -15.02
CA TYR A 252 -23.93 -37.23 -16.49
C TYR A 252 -24.94 -36.25 -17.13
N LEU A 253 -24.71 -35.98 -18.43
CA LEU A 253 -25.55 -35.36 -19.49
C LEU A 253 -25.43 -33.82 -19.65
N SER A 254 -25.34 -33.20 -20.84
CA SER A 254 -25.25 -33.66 -22.24
C SER A 254 -24.80 -32.51 -23.17
N ASN A 255 -24.54 -32.87 -24.43
CA ASN A 255 -23.90 -32.14 -25.53
C ASN A 255 -24.56 -30.84 -26.09
N ALA A 256 -23.67 -30.01 -26.64
CA ALA A 256 -23.69 -29.31 -27.95
C ALA A 256 -24.87 -28.41 -28.38
N THR A 257 -24.55 -27.15 -28.76
CA THR A 257 -24.63 -26.68 -30.16
C THR A 257 -23.92 -25.34 -30.38
N ARG A 258 -23.14 -25.25 -31.45
CA ARG A 258 -22.52 -24.03 -32.01
C ARG A 258 -23.53 -23.34 -32.92
N GLY A 259 -23.69 -22.02 -32.76
CA GLY A 259 -24.36 -21.15 -33.73
C GLY A 259 -23.48 -19.92 -34.00
N ARG A 260 -23.09 -19.75 -35.27
CA ARG A 260 -22.29 -18.63 -35.79
C ARG A 260 -23.26 -17.78 -36.61
N LEU A 261 -23.38 -16.49 -36.32
CA LEU A 261 -24.05 -15.55 -37.23
C LEU A 261 -23.25 -14.25 -37.35
N LEU A 262 -23.10 -13.86 -38.61
CA LEU A 262 -22.41 -12.69 -39.15
C LEU A 262 -23.24 -11.42 -38.92
N SER A 263 -22.59 -10.26 -38.79
CA SER A 263 -23.26 -8.98 -39.02
C SER A 263 -22.43 -8.09 -39.95
N SER A 264 -23.11 -7.66 -41.00
CA SER A 264 -22.70 -6.80 -42.11
C SER A 264 -22.45 -5.34 -41.70
N SER A 265 -21.53 -4.71 -42.42
CA SER A 265 -21.24 -3.28 -42.42
C SER A 265 -22.15 -2.49 -43.38
N ALA A 266 -22.65 -1.34 -42.93
CA ALA A 266 -23.01 -0.19 -43.77
C ALA A 266 -22.99 1.11 -42.92
N PRO A 267 -22.47 2.24 -43.44
CA PRO A 267 -22.25 3.45 -42.65
C PRO A 267 -23.45 4.40 -42.71
N LEU A 268 -23.83 4.99 -41.57
CA LEU A 268 -24.77 6.12 -41.49
C LEU A 268 -24.06 7.36 -40.96
N ARG A 269 -24.43 8.49 -41.56
CA ARG A 269 -23.82 9.82 -41.44
C ARG A 269 -23.93 10.42 -40.03
N SER A 270 -22.95 11.28 -39.77
CA SER A 270 -22.62 12.01 -38.54
C SER A 270 -23.71 12.96 -38.03
N GLU A 271 -24.09 12.78 -36.77
CA GLU A 271 -24.34 13.88 -35.84
C GLU A 271 -23.27 13.81 -34.75
N SER A 272 -22.70 14.96 -34.41
CA SER A 272 -21.60 15.10 -33.45
C SER A 272 -22.07 14.75 -32.03
N ILE A 273 -22.01 13.47 -31.70
CA ILE A 273 -22.11 12.97 -30.33
C ILE A 273 -20.67 12.91 -29.82
N GLU A 274 -20.32 13.78 -28.87
CA GLU A 274 -19.09 13.62 -28.10
C GLU A 274 -19.05 12.19 -27.53
N PRO A 275 -17.92 11.48 -27.64
CA PRO A 275 -17.82 10.14 -27.10
C PRO A 275 -18.12 10.20 -25.60
N PRO A 276 -18.95 9.28 -25.06
CA PRO A 276 -19.21 9.26 -23.62
C PRO A 276 -17.87 9.16 -22.88
N PRO A 277 -17.65 9.94 -21.80
CA PRO A 277 -16.41 9.89 -21.05
C PRO A 277 -16.16 8.46 -20.58
N ALA A 278 -14.90 8.03 -20.61
CA ALA A 278 -14.50 6.74 -20.05
C ALA A 278 -15.07 6.62 -18.61
N GLY A 279 -15.81 5.54 -18.35
CA GLY A 279 -16.75 5.37 -17.23
C GLY A 279 -16.17 5.34 -15.81
N GLY A 280 -15.36 6.33 -15.45
CA GLY A 280 -14.85 6.62 -14.10
C GLY A 280 -15.12 8.06 -13.64
N HIS A 281 -15.88 8.87 -14.40
CA HIS A 281 -16.43 10.12 -13.90
C HIS A 281 -17.87 9.88 -13.46
N SER A 282 -18.19 10.07 -12.18
CA SER A 282 -19.57 10.33 -11.79
C SER A 282 -19.93 11.70 -12.37
N THR A 283 -20.59 11.71 -13.54
CA THR A 283 -21.10 12.92 -14.20
C THR A 283 -21.89 13.81 -13.23
N SER A 284 -22.44 13.23 -12.16
CA SER A 284 -23.17 13.94 -11.10
C SER A 284 -22.33 14.93 -10.28
N VAL A 285 -21.06 14.66 -9.96
CA VAL A 285 -20.30 15.54 -9.03
C VAL A 285 -20.02 16.89 -9.67
N ALA A 286 -19.62 16.92 -10.94
CA ALA A 286 -19.33 18.16 -11.66
C ALA A 286 -20.58 19.05 -11.86
N GLN A 287 -21.77 18.46 -11.79
CA GLN A 287 -23.06 19.13 -11.95
C GLN A 287 -23.77 19.39 -10.60
N SER A 288 -23.13 19.02 -9.48
CA SER A 288 -23.71 19.16 -8.14
C SER A 288 -24.00 20.62 -7.81
N LEU A 289 -25.17 20.87 -7.22
CA LEU A 289 -25.55 22.20 -6.73
C LEU A 289 -24.89 22.53 -5.39
N LEU A 290 -24.22 21.55 -4.77
CA LEU A 290 -23.52 21.69 -3.50
C LEU A 290 -22.13 22.34 -3.65
N LEU A 291 -21.58 22.35 -4.87
CA LEU A 291 -20.30 22.99 -5.19
C LEU A 291 -20.45 24.50 -5.40
N ARG A 292 -19.50 25.28 -4.88
CA ARG A 292 -19.50 26.74 -4.96
C ARG A 292 -18.89 27.22 -6.27
N THR A 293 -19.71 27.44 -7.29
CA THR A 293 -19.22 27.84 -8.62
C THR A 293 -18.85 29.32 -8.75
N THR A 294 -19.34 30.18 -7.84
CA THR A 294 -19.08 31.63 -7.83
C THR A 294 -18.24 32.07 -6.63
N ARG A 295 -17.53 33.19 -6.78
CA ARG A 295 -16.72 33.80 -5.71
C ARG A 295 -17.59 34.15 -4.49
N GLU A 296 -18.74 34.76 -4.72
CA GLU A 296 -19.64 35.22 -3.65
C GLU A 296 -20.18 34.06 -2.84
N ALA A 297 -20.51 32.94 -3.49
CA ALA A 297 -20.99 31.74 -2.83
C ALA A 297 -19.88 31.08 -1.99
N ALA A 298 -18.63 31.07 -2.50
CA ALA A 298 -17.47 30.55 -1.78
C ALA A 298 -17.16 31.39 -0.53
N LEU A 299 -17.10 32.71 -0.65
CA LEU A 299 -16.82 33.62 0.48
C LEU A 299 -17.93 33.62 1.56
N LYS A 300 -19.16 33.26 1.20
CA LYS A 300 -20.30 33.12 2.13
C LYS A 300 -20.48 31.71 2.67
N THR A 301 -19.49 30.83 2.49
CA THR A 301 -19.58 29.45 3.00
C THR A 301 -19.79 29.45 4.51
N SER A 302 -20.79 28.69 4.96
CA SER A 302 -21.18 28.66 6.35
C SER A 302 -20.08 28.08 7.24
N GLY A 303 -19.81 28.74 8.37
CA GLY A 303 -18.83 28.30 9.35
C GLY A 303 -17.38 28.71 9.04
N VAL A 304 -17.13 29.45 7.96
CA VAL A 304 -15.79 29.98 7.65
C VAL A 304 -15.36 30.96 8.74
N THR A 305 -14.18 30.70 9.32
CA THR A 305 -13.50 31.63 10.24
C THR A 305 -12.18 32.05 9.62
N TRP A 306 -12.04 33.33 9.30
CA TRP A 306 -10.81 33.88 8.68
C TRP A 306 -9.70 34.05 9.72
N LYS A 307 -8.45 33.78 9.32
CA LYS A 307 -7.25 33.87 10.17
C LYS A 307 -6.26 34.96 9.77
N ASP A 308 -6.53 35.61 8.66
CA ASP A 308 -5.81 36.76 8.14
C ASP A 308 -6.76 37.94 7.91
N GLU A 309 -6.17 39.12 7.73
CA GLU A 309 -6.90 40.32 7.33
C GLU A 309 -7.19 40.29 5.82
N ALA A 310 -8.31 40.90 5.42
CA ALA A 310 -8.62 41.02 4.00
C ALA A 310 -7.74 42.10 3.34
N ASN A 311 -7.33 41.85 2.10
CA ASN A 311 -6.60 42.83 1.30
C ASN A 311 -7.47 44.05 0.97
N GLU A 312 -6.86 45.16 0.52
CA GLU A 312 -7.57 46.38 0.10
C GLU A 312 -8.65 46.13 -0.97
N ASN A 313 -8.44 45.13 -1.84
CA ASN A 313 -9.37 44.71 -2.89
C ASN A 313 -10.40 43.64 -2.42
N GLY A 314 -10.43 43.34 -1.12
CA GLY A 314 -11.19 42.23 -0.53
C GLY A 314 -10.53 40.87 -0.73
N ARG A 315 -11.29 39.80 -0.47
CA ARG A 315 -10.80 38.41 -0.53
C ARG A 315 -10.93 37.81 -1.93
N GLU A 316 -9.97 37.00 -2.32
CA GLU A 316 -9.93 36.38 -3.66
C GLU A 316 -10.24 34.89 -3.58
N THR A 317 -10.78 34.35 -4.67
CA THR A 317 -11.01 32.91 -4.82
C THR A 317 -10.37 32.41 -6.09
N ARG A 318 -9.89 31.17 -6.06
CA ARG A 318 -9.40 30.46 -7.24
C ARG A 318 -10.26 29.24 -7.47
N LYS A 319 -10.49 28.90 -8.74
CA LYS A 319 -11.12 27.63 -9.10
C LYS A 319 -10.13 26.49 -8.81
N MET A 320 -10.44 25.63 -7.85
CA MET A 320 -9.59 24.53 -7.42
C MET A 320 -10.37 23.22 -7.39
N ASN A 321 -9.70 22.13 -7.72
CA ASN A 321 -10.17 20.79 -7.36
C ASN A 321 -9.68 20.40 -5.95
N MET A 322 -10.11 19.24 -5.46
CA MET A 322 -9.83 18.86 -4.08
C MET A 322 -8.33 18.66 -3.81
N TYR A 323 -7.56 18.03 -4.70
CA TYR A 323 -6.11 17.88 -4.46
C TYR A 323 -5.40 19.24 -4.45
N GLN A 324 -5.82 20.19 -5.31
CA GLN A 324 -5.28 21.55 -5.33
C GLN A 324 -5.59 22.30 -4.04
N SER A 325 -6.80 22.13 -3.49
CA SER A 325 -7.19 22.76 -2.22
C SER A 325 -6.42 22.21 -1.01
N LEU A 326 -6.07 20.91 -1.02
CA LEU A 326 -5.25 20.29 0.02
C LEU A 326 -3.79 20.77 -0.06
N ARG A 327 -3.24 20.86 -1.28
CA ARG A 327 -1.93 21.49 -1.52
C ARG A 327 -1.90 22.92 -1.00
N ASP A 328 -2.95 23.69 -1.31
CA ASP A 328 -3.08 25.08 -0.90
C ASP A 328 -3.15 25.24 0.62
N ALA A 329 -3.93 24.39 1.31
CA ALA A 329 -3.96 24.31 2.77
C ALA A 329 -2.57 24.03 3.38
N MET A 330 -1.84 23.04 2.85
CA MET A 330 -0.49 22.73 3.34
C MET A 330 0.49 23.89 3.10
N SER A 331 0.45 24.54 1.93
CA SER A 331 1.28 25.72 1.65
C SER A 331 0.98 26.88 2.61
N VAL A 332 -0.31 27.17 2.90
CA VAL A 332 -0.70 28.17 3.91
C VAL A 332 -0.16 27.80 5.29
N ALA A 333 -0.35 26.54 5.72
CA ALA A 333 0.15 26.08 7.02
C ALA A 333 1.68 26.20 7.13
N MET A 334 2.41 25.77 6.11
CA MET A 334 3.89 25.81 6.10
C MET A 334 4.46 27.23 6.01
N THR A 335 3.73 28.15 5.38
CA THR A 335 4.09 29.57 5.32
C THR A 335 3.93 30.25 6.68
N LYS A 336 2.92 29.85 7.46
CA LYS A 336 2.60 30.47 8.76
C LYS A 336 3.32 29.82 9.95
N ASP A 337 3.75 28.56 9.80
CA ASP A 337 4.40 27.78 10.84
C ASP A 337 5.71 27.20 10.33
N ASP A 338 6.83 27.78 10.74
CA ASP A 338 8.18 27.33 10.37
C ASP A 338 8.50 25.92 10.90
N THR A 339 7.77 25.43 11.90
CA THR A 339 7.95 24.09 12.45
C THR A 339 7.20 23.02 11.65
N ALA A 340 6.33 23.41 10.72
CA ALA A 340 5.52 22.49 9.95
C ALA A 340 6.34 21.70 8.93
N VAL A 341 6.13 20.39 8.91
CA VAL A 341 6.78 19.46 7.98
C VAL A 341 5.74 18.54 7.34
N VAL A 342 5.94 18.21 6.07
CA VAL A 342 5.12 17.28 5.30
C VAL A 342 5.99 16.09 4.92
N PHE A 343 5.60 14.89 5.32
CA PHE A 343 6.39 13.70 5.04
C PHE A 343 5.51 12.47 4.88
N GLY A 344 6.05 11.48 4.17
CA GLY A 344 5.38 10.23 3.85
C GLY A 344 6.03 9.59 2.64
N GLU A 345 5.42 8.55 2.11
CA GLU A 345 5.89 7.91 0.89
C GLU A 345 5.63 8.83 -0.30
N ASP A 346 6.66 9.08 -1.11
CA ASP A 346 6.55 9.77 -2.41
C ASP A 346 6.06 11.22 -2.40
N VAL A 347 5.94 11.86 -1.23
CA VAL A 347 5.46 13.24 -1.09
C VAL A 347 6.39 14.29 -1.73
N ALA A 348 7.70 14.02 -1.82
CA ALA A 348 8.69 15.01 -2.24
C ALA A 348 8.59 15.41 -3.72
N PHE A 349 8.12 14.51 -4.61
CA PHE A 349 7.89 14.87 -6.02
C PHE A 349 6.47 15.42 -6.26
N GLY A 350 5.64 15.43 -5.22
CA GLY A 350 4.25 15.89 -5.26
C GLY A 350 3.21 14.87 -4.81
N GLY A 351 3.62 13.65 -4.46
CA GLY A 351 2.72 12.56 -4.06
C GLY A 351 2.01 11.91 -5.25
N VAL A 352 1.57 10.66 -5.08
CA VAL A 352 0.91 9.89 -6.14
C VAL A 352 -0.41 10.53 -6.62
N PHE A 353 -1.06 11.33 -5.77
CA PHE A 353 -2.26 12.11 -6.08
C PHE A 353 -2.02 13.59 -6.36
N ARG A 354 -0.76 14.06 -6.39
CA ARG A 354 -0.35 15.46 -6.61
C ARG A 354 -0.71 16.44 -5.47
N CYS A 355 -1.09 15.94 -4.30
CA CYS A 355 -1.49 16.76 -3.15
C CYS A 355 -0.34 17.61 -2.59
N THR A 356 0.92 17.23 -2.79
CA THR A 356 2.10 17.96 -2.29
C THR A 356 2.92 18.60 -3.41
N MET A 357 2.36 18.71 -4.62
CA MET A 357 3.05 19.21 -5.81
C MET A 357 3.63 20.61 -5.60
N GLY A 358 4.94 20.76 -5.86
CA GLY A 358 5.65 22.03 -5.76
C GLY A 358 6.06 22.44 -4.33
N LEU A 359 5.63 21.70 -3.29
CA LEU A 359 5.91 22.11 -1.90
C LEU A 359 7.38 21.92 -1.51
N ALA A 360 8.05 20.90 -2.06
CA ALA A 360 9.47 20.66 -1.78
C ALA A 360 10.38 21.73 -2.42
N GLU A 361 9.98 22.27 -3.57
CA GLU A 361 10.62 23.40 -4.22
C GLU A 361 10.38 24.71 -3.45
N GLU A 362 9.18 24.90 -2.91
CA GLU A 362 8.76 26.11 -2.19
C GLU A 362 9.35 26.20 -0.77
N PHE A 363 9.33 25.10 0.00
CA PHE A 363 9.72 25.09 1.43
C PHE A 363 11.01 24.31 1.71
N GLY A 364 11.61 23.71 0.69
CA GLY A 364 12.85 22.95 0.79
C GLY A 364 12.67 21.50 1.25
N ARG A 365 13.63 20.67 0.88
CA ARG A 365 13.64 19.22 1.15
C ARG A 365 13.78 18.83 2.62
N GLN A 366 14.08 19.79 3.50
CA GLN A 366 14.11 19.55 4.95
C GLN A 366 12.71 19.59 5.57
N ARG A 367 11.77 20.27 4.91
CA ARG A 367 10.39 20.41 5.37
C ARG A 367 9.40 19.57 4.58
N VAL A 368 9.76 19.17 3.35
CA VAL A 368 8.97 18.23 2.54
C VAL A 368 9.86 17.08 2.07
N PHE A 369 9.69 15.89 2.65
CA PHE A 369 10.61 14.77 2.41
C PHE A 369 9.93 13.40 2.39
N ASN A 370 10.54 12.49 1.63
CA ASN A 370 10.11 11.10 1.58
C ASN A 370 10.59 10.34 2.81
N THR A 371 9.74 9.45 3.32
CA THR A 371 10.10 8.44 4.31
C THR A 371 10.45 7.10 3.64
N PRO A 372 11.08 6.16 4.35
CA PRO A 372 11.03 4.75 3.98
C PRO A 372 9.58 4.24 3.90
N LEU A 373 9.36 3.15 3.17
CA LEU A 373 8.05 2.54 2.96
C LEU A 373 7.64 1.72 4.19
N THR A 374 7.07 2.39 5.19
CA THR A 374 6.68 1.78 6.47
C THR A 374 5.69 2.67 7.21
N GLU A 375 4.41 2.34 7.17
CA GLU A 375 3.35 3.18 7.72
C GLU A 375 3.42 3.28 9.25
N GLN A 376 3.81 2.20 9.93
CA GLN A 376 4.11 2.23 11.36
C GLN A 376 5.27 3.17 11.70
N GLY A 377 6.30 3.20 10.85
CA GLY A 377 7.45 4.08 11.02
C GLY A 377 7.08 5.53 10.75
N ILE A 378 6.25 5.80 9.74
CA ILE A 378 5.71 7.13 9.44
C ILE A 378 4.92 7.66 10.65
N ALA A 379 3.99 6.87 11.19
CA ALA A 379 3.18 7.29 12.33
C ALA A 379 4.02 7.48 13.59
N GLY A 380 4.92 6.54 13.92
CA GLY A 380 5.81 6.67 15.09
C GLY A 380 6.76 7.87 14.97
N PHE A 381 7.31 8.12 13.79
CA PHE A 381 8.12 9.30 13.51
C PHE A 381 7.31 10.58 13.66
N ALA A 382 6.07 10.61 13.15
CA ALA A 382 5.18 11.76 13.27
C ALA A 382 4.83 12.09 14.72
N ILE A 383 4.57 11.08 15.54
CA ILE A 383 4.35 11.21 16.99
C ILE A 383 5.59 11.80 17.65
N GLY A 384 6.78 11.30 17.33
CA GLY A 384 8.05 11.83 17.82
C GLY A 384 8.23 13.32 17.47
N MET A 385 8.04 13.68 16.21
CA MET A 385 8.11 15.07 15.74
C MET A 385 7.11 15.98 16.48
N ALA A 386 5.85 15.56 16.57
CA ALA A 386 4.80 16.32 17.26
C ALA A 386 5.10 16.48 18.76
N SER A 387 5.67 15.45 19.41
CA SER A 387 6.05 15.51 20.83
C SER A 387 7.18 16.52 21.11
N MET A 388 7.98 16.84 20.10
CA MET A 388 9.02 17.88 20.14
C MET A 388 8.49 19.26 19.76
N GLY A 389 7.18 19.40 19.53
CA GLY A 389 6.51 20.67 19.23
C GLY A 389 6.46 21.04 17.75
N HIS A 390 6.92 20.15 16.84
CA HIS A 390 6.75 20.35 15.41
C HIS A 390 5.32 20.09 14.95
N THR A 391 4.89 20.82 13.93
CA THR A 391 3.64 20.50 13.23
C THR A 391 3.91 19.39 12.21
N ALA A 392 3.45 18.18 12.52
CA ALA A 392 3.74 16.98 11.76
C ALA A 392 2.55 16.61 10.85
N ILE A 393 2.69 16.85 9.54
CA ILE A 393 1.69 16.54 8.52
C ILE A 393 2.14 15.26 7.80
N ALA A 394 1.74 14.11 8.34
CA ALA A 394 2.10 12.81 7.81
C ALA A 394 1.11 12.35 6.72
N GLU A 395 1.62 11.83 5.61
CA GLU A 395 0.81 11.16 4.58
C GLU A 395 0.95 9.63 4.71
N ILE A 396 -0.19 8.95 4.84
CA ILE A 396 -0.30 7.50 4.55
C ILE A 396 -0.90 7.35 3.16
N GLN A 397 -0.23 6.63 2.26
CA GLN A 397 -0.47 6.73 0.83
C GLN A 397 -1.89 6.30 0.41
N PHE A 398 -2.50 5.35 1.12
CA PHE A 398 -3.92 4.99 1.01
C PHE A 398 -4.46 4.61 2.39
N ALA A 399 -5.73 4.90 2.66
CA ALA A 399 -6.35 4.56 3.94
C ALA A 399 -6.38 3.04 4.16
N ASP A 400 -6.35 2.26 3.09
CA ASP A 400 -6.18 0.81 3.08
C ASP A 400 -4.84 0.35 3.70
N TYR A 401 -3.82 1.20 3.69
CA TYR A 401 -2.47 0.95 4.23
C TYR A 401 -2.24 1.57 5.60
N ILE A 402 -3.28 2.13 6.24
CA ILE A 402 -3.14 2.74 7.57
C ILE A 402 -3.05 1.70 8.71
N TYR A 403 -3.42 0.44 8.44
CA TYR A 403 -3.50 -0.60 9.48
C TYR A 403 -2.16 -0.97 10.14
N PRO A 404 -1.00 -1.03 9.43
CA PRO A 404 0.29 -1.17 10.11
C PRO A 404 0.55 -0.03 11.11
N ALA A 405 0.07 1.18 10.85
CA ALA A 405 0.17 2.32 11.76
C ALA A 405 -0.86 2.30 12.91
N PHE A 406 -1.79 1.33 12.95
CA PHE A 406 -2.92 1.35 13.87
C PHE A 406 -2.50 1.38 15.33
N ASP A 407 -1.47 0.61 15.71
CA ASP A 407 -0.95 0.61 17.08
C ASP A 407 -0.40 1.99 17.49
N GLN A 408 0.41 2.61 16.64
CA GLN A 408 0.94 3.97 16.86
C GLN A 408 -0.19 4.99 16.97
N LEU A 409 -1.22 4.92 16.13
CA LEU A 409 -2.32 5.89 16.17
C LEU A 409 -3.21 5.69 17.40
N VAL A 410 -3.56 4.44 17.72
CA VAL A 410 -4.56 4.13 18.76
C VAL A 410 -3.96 4.02 20.15
N ASN A 411 -2.81 3.37 20.31
CA ASN A 411 -2.18 3.18 21.62
C ASN A 411 -1.23 4.32 21.98
N GLU A 412 -0.53 4.91 21.01
CA GLU A 412 0.41 5.98 21.29
C GLU A 412 -0.22 7.37 21.09
N ALA A 413 -0.60 7.76 19.88
CA ALA A 413 -1.05 9.12 19.58
C ALA A 413 -2.32 9.50 20.36
N ALA A 414 -3.37 8.68 20.30
CA ALA A 414 -4.64 8.93 20.97
C ALA A 414 -4.49 9.13 22.49
N LYS A 415 -3.58 8.38 23.11
CA LYS A 415 -3.42 8.33 24.57
C LYS A 415 -2.30 9.24 25.08
N PHE A 416 -1.52 9.88 24.19
CA PHE A 416 -0.28 10.57 24.54
C PHE A 416 -0.48 11.69 25.57
N ARG A 417 -1.51 12.53 25.38
CA ARG A 417 -1.88 13.61 26.31
C ARG A 417 -2.41 13.05 27.63
N TYR A 418 -3.24 12.02 27.56
CA TYR A 418 -3.88 11.43 28.73
C TYR A 418 -2.87 10.71 29.63
N ARG A 419 -2.02 9.85 29.06
CA ARG A 419 -1.02 9.06 29.81
C ARG A 419 0.03 9.91 30.52
N SER A 420 0.26 11.13 30.05
CA SER A 420 1.21 12.08 30.65
C SER A 420 0.58 13.00 31.70
N GLY A 421 -0.73 12.93 31.92
CA GLY A 421 -1.45 13.90 32.75
C GLY A 421 -1.40 15.32 32.16
N GLY A 422 -1.30 15.45 30.84
CA GLY A 422 -1.20 16.73 30.13
C GLY A 422 0.20 17.34 30.07
N ARG A 423 1.25 16.66 30.57
CA ARG A 423 2.64 17.16 30.52
C ARG A 423 3.27 17.11 29.13
N TYR A 424 2.85 16.14 28.33
CA TYR A 424 3.29 15.96 26.94
C TYR A 424 2.09 15.71 26.05
N ASP A 425 2.17 16.13 24.79
CA ASP A 425 1.14 15.83 23.81
C ASP A 425 1.69 15.74 22.39
N VAL A 426 0.85 15.26 21.49
CA VAL A 426 1.10 15.22 20.05
C VAL A 426 -0.04 15.92 19.31
N GLY A 427 -0.53 17.03 19.88
CA GLY A 427 -1.68 17.75 19.34
C GLY A 427 -1.45 18.21 17.91
N LYS A 428 -0.22 18.63 17.58
CA LYS A 428 0.17 19.09 16.25
C LYS A 428 0.40 17.98 15.22
N LEU A 429 -0.15 16.79 15.45
CA LEU A 429 -0.10 15.66 14.51
C LEU A 429 -1.36 15.66 13.62
N THR A 430 -1.16 15.74 12.32
CA THR A 430 -2.21 15.43 11.33
C THR A 430 -1.74 14.31 10.43
N VAL A 431 -2.50 13.21 10.40
CA VAL A 431 -2.30 12.09 9.49
C VAL A 431 -3.35 12.18 8.40
N ARG A 432 -2.92 12.48 7.17
CA ARG A 432 -3.79 12.58 6.01
C ARG A 432 -3.65 11.37 5.11
N THR A 433 -4.77 10.89 4.57
CA THR A 433 -4.74 9.69 3.73
C THR A 433 -5.91 9.62 2.73
N PRO A 434 -5.66 9.22 1.47
CA PRO A 434 -6.72 8.97 0.49
C PRO A 434 -7.63 7.81 0.90
N SER A 435 -8.92 8.04 1.04
CA SER A 435 -9.93 7.08 1.50
C SER A 435 -11.07 6.90 0.48
N MET A 436 -11.99 5.97 0.76
CA MET A 436 -13.25 5.72 0.02
C MET A 436 -13.09 5.13 -1.38
N SER A 437 -14.17 4.60 -1.95
CA SER A 437 -14.21 3.95 -3.25
C SER A 437 -13.78 4.87 -4.40
N VAL A 438 -13.27 4.30 -5.50
CA VAL A 438 -12.75 5.05 -6.67
C VAL A 438 -13.25 4.49 -8.02
N GLY A 439 -14.14 3.52 -8.00
CA GLY A 439 -14.76 2.86 -9.15
C GLY A 439 -14.08 1.56 -9.58
N HIS A 440 -12.80 1.39 -9.25
CA HIS A 440 -11.99 0.24 -9.67
C HIS A 440 -10.79 -0.02 -8.71
N GLY A 441 -10.92 0.34 -7.44
CA GLY A 441 -9.80 0.24 -6.48
C GLY A 441 -9.60 -1.17 -5.93
N GLY A 442 -10.64 -2.02 -6.04
CA GLY A 442 -10.63 -3.35 -5.44
C GLY A 442 -10.45 -3.30 -3.92
N LEU A 443 -9.79 -4.31 -3.37
CA LEU A 443 -9.69 -4.51 -1.91
C LEU A 443 -8.83 -3.47 -1.19
N TYR A 444 -7.81 -2.92 -1.86
CA TYR A 444 -6.72 -2.17 -1.21
C TYR A 444 -6.56 -0.73 -1.70
N HIS A 445 -7.54 -0.20 -2.44
CA HIS A 445 -7.58 1.22 -2.79
C HIS A 445 -9.00 1.81 -2.67
N SER A 446 -9.85 1.20 -1.84
CA SER A 446 -11.29 1.55 -1.77
C SER A 446 -11.85 1.53 -0.36
N GLN A 447 -11.05 1.21 0.65
CA GLN A 447 -11.55 1.07 2.02
C GLN A 447 -11.96 2.43 2.62
N SER A 448 -12.93 2.33 3.53
CA SER A 448 -13.41 3.42 4.38
C SER A 448 -13.19 2.98 5.84
N PRO A 449 -11.98 3.20 6.42
CA PRO A 449 -11.58 2.61 7.70
C PRO A 449 -12.03 3.42 8.92
N GLU A 450 -12.79 4.50 8.74
CA GLU A 450 -13.16 5.43 9.81
C GLU A 450 -13.76 4.76 11.05
N GLY A 451 -14.55 3.69 10.87
CA GLY A 451 -15.18 2.97 11.98
C GLY A 451 -14.17 2.36 12.97
N PHE A 452 -12.99 1.94 12.49
CA PHE A 452 -11.93 1.41 13.36
C PHE A 452 -11.31 2.49 14.26
N PHE A 453 -11.29 3.74 13.79
CA PHE A 453 -10.71 4.86 14.52
C PHE A 453 -11.70 5.59 15.43
N MET A 454 -13.02 5.43 15.19
CA MET A 454 -14.05 6.02 16.07
C MET A 454 -13.98 5.49 17.51
N GLY A 455 -13.47 4.26 17.72
CA GLY A 455 -13.25 3.69 19.05
C GLY A 455 -11.99 4.21 19.77
N ALA A 456 -11.14 4.99 19.10
CA ALA A 456 -9.87 5.47 19.64
C ALA A 456 -10.02 6.86 20.30
N ALA A 457 -10.51 6.87 21.54
CA ALA A 457 -10.66 8.09 22.32
C ALA A 457 -9.33 8.87 22.42
N GLY A 458 -9.38 10.15 22.06
CA GLY A 458 -8.22 11.05 22.00
C GLY A 458 -7.76 11.38 20.57
N LEU A 459 -8.23 10.63 19.55
CA LEU A 459 -8.12 11.03 18.15
C LEU A 459 -9.30 11.91 17.72
N LYS A 460 -9.10 12.64 16.63
CA LYS A 460 -10.19 13.19 15.81
C LYS A 460 -10.19 12.57 14.42
N VAL A 461 -11.37 12.39 13.83
CA VAL A 461 -11.54 11.81 12.49
C VAL A 461 -12.40 12.72 11.63
N VAL A 462 -11.83 13.23 10.54
CA VAL A 462 -12.42 14.27 9.68
C VAL A 462 -12.43 13.82 8.22
N ILE A 463 -13.54 14.08 7.52
CA ILE A 463 -13.75 13.70 6.11
C ILE A 463 -14.45 14.85 5.37
N PRO A 464 -13.76 15.58 4.47
CA PRO A 464 -14.37 16.65 3.68
C PRO A 464 -15.20 16.10 2.51
N ARG A 465 -16.19 16.86 2.03
CA ARG A 465 -16.94 16.52 0.79
C ARG A 465 -16.54 17.31 -0.46
N SER A 466 -15.81 18.42 -0.32
CA SER A 466 -15.55 19.36 -1.44
C SER A 466 -14.23 20.12 -1.26
N PRO A 467 -13.69 20.78 -2.30
CA PRO A 467 -12.42 21.52 -2.22
C PRO A 467 -12.37 22.61 -1.13
N ILE A 468 -13.42 23.43 -0.97
CA ILE A 468 -13.45 24.48 0.07
C ILE A 468 -13.44 23.87 1.48
N GLN A 469 -14.14 22.75 1.63
CA GLN A 469 -14.12 21.99 2.87
C GLN A 469 -12.78 21.35 3.14
N ALA A 470 -12.18 20.74 2.11
CA ALA A 470 -10.88 20.09 2.24
C ALA A 470 -9.83 21.09 2.71
N LYS A 471 -9.79 22.31 2.14
CA LYS A 471 -8.89 23.37 2.62
C LYS A 471 -9.19 23.77 4.07
N GLY A 472 -10.42 24.20 4.36
CA GLY A 472 -10.76 24.74 5.68
C GLY A 472 -10.66 23.72 6.82
N LEU A 473 -11.09 22.48 6.57
CA LEU A 473 -11.00 21.41 7.56
C LEU A 473 -9.58 20.89 7.73
N LEU A 474 -8.75 20.84 6.67
CA LEU A 474 -7.35 20.44 6.81
C LEU A 474 -6.55 21.49 7.60
N LEU A 475 -6.75 22.78 7.32
CA LEU A 475 -6.14 23.86 8.10
C LEU A 475 -6.55 23.77 9.58
N SER A 476 -7.82 23.47 9.84
CA SER A 476 -8.31 23.25 11.20
C SER A 476 -7.71 22.00 11.84
N ALA A 477 -7.49 20.92 11.08
CA ALA A 477 -6.87 19.70 11.57
C ALA A 477 -5.40 19.92 11.96
N ILE A 478 -4.65 20.63 11.10
CA ILE A 478 -3.24 20.97 11.33
C ILE A 478 -3.06 21.80 12.61
N ARG A 479 -4.02 22.68 12.91
CA ARG A 479 -3.99 23.59 14.06
C ARG A 479 -4.70 23.05 15.30
N ASP A 480 -5.40 21.93 15.18
CA ASP A 480 -6.10 21.34 16.32
C ASP A 480 -5.10 20.90 17.38
N PRO A 481 -5.36 21.12 18.68
CA PRO A 481 -4.46 20.66 19.73
C PRO A 481 -4.64 19.15 20.02
N ASN A 482 -5.09 18.34 19.07
CA ASN A 482 -5.27 16.89 19.21
C ASN A 482 -4.87 16.18 17.91
N PRO A 483 -4.33 14.95 17.99
CA PRO A 483 -3.99 14.18 16.79
C PRO A 483 -5.22 13.95 15.91
N VAL A 484 -5.14 14.35 14.64
CA VAL A 484 -6.25 14.26 13.68
C VAL A 484 -5.93 13.27 12.55
N ILE A 485 -6.86 12.36 12.28
CA ILE A 485 -6.90 11.57 11.04
C ILE A 485 -7.81 12.29 10.05
N PHE A 486 -7.24 12.67 8.91
CA PHE A 486 -7.91 13.37 7.83
C PHE A 486 -8.06 12.45 6.62
N LEU A 487 -9.27 11.95 6.38
CA LEU A 487 -9.56 10.98 5.32
C LEU A 487 -10.06 11.74 4.07
N GLU A 488 -9.32 11.63 2.98
CA GLU A 488 -9.56 12.40 1.75
C GLU A 488 -10.32 11.53 0.73
N PRO A 489 -11.59 11.81 0.38
CA PRO A 489 -12.32 10.96 -0.57
C PRO A 489 -11.67 11.02 -1.95
N LYS A 490 -10.92 9.97 -2.32
CA LYS A 490 -9.97 10.03 -3.43
C LYS A 490 -10.63 10.20 -4.80
N ILE A 491 -11.86 9.72 -4.94
CA ILE A 491 -12.67 9.94 -6.16
C ILE A 491 -12.96 11.43 -6.41
N LEU A 492 -12.92 12.26 -5.37
CA LEU A 492 -13.20 13.70 -5.43
C LEU A 492 -11.99 14.55 -5.80
N TYR A 493 -10.76 14.01 -5.76
CA TYR A 493 -9.54 14.76 -6.03
C TYR A 493 -9.58 15.59 -7.31
N ARG A 494 -10.15 15.01 -8.38
CA ARG A 494 -10.23 15.65 -9.70
C ARG A 494 -11.66 15.90 -10.18
N SER A 495 -12.65 15.21 -9.62
CA SER A 495 -14.05 15.31 -10.06
C SER A 495 -14.80 16.48 -9.42
N SER A 496 -14.38 16.93 -8.23
CA SER A 496 -14.95 18.10 -7.56
C SER A 496 -14.12 19.33 -7.88
N VAL A 497 -14.75 20.39 -8.39
CA VAL A 497 -14.10 21.66 -8.75
C VAL A 497 -15.00 22.81 -8.32
N GLU A 498 -14.50 23.71 -7.48
CA GLU A 498 -15.25 24.88 -7.01
C GLU A 498 -14.34 26.09 -6.77
N GLN A 499 -14.93 27.26 -6.53
CA GLN A 499 -14.23 28.45 -6.08
C GLN A 499 -13.83 28.26 -4.62
N VAL A 500 -12.53 28.42 -4.34
CA VAL A 500 -11.95 28.27 -3.01
C VAL A 500 -11.21 29.56 -2.65
N PRO A 501 -11.46 30.17 -1.48
CA PRO A 501 -10.70 31.33 -1.02
C PRO A 501 -9.21 31.03 -0.97
N ILE A 502 -8.37 31.95 -1.45
CA ILE A 502 -6.90 31.79 -1.39
C ILE A 502 -6.36 32.12 0.01
N ASP A 503 -7.08 32.96 0.75
CA ASP A 503 -6.78 33.40 2.10
C ASP A 503 -6.72 32.24 3.12
N ASP A 504 -6.23 32.55 4.32
CA ASP A 504 -6.19 31.64 5.45
C ASP A 504 -7.54 31.60 6.18
N PHE A 505 -8.17 30.42 6.22
CA PHE A 505 -9.44 30.21 6.90
C PHE A 505 -9.58 28.80 7.46
N GLU A 506 -10.53 28.67 8.38
CA GLU A 506 -10.87 27.41 9.03
C GLU A 506 -12.36 27.09 8.90
N LEU A 507 -12.67 25.80 8.98
CA LEU A 507 -14.00 25.28 9.19
C LEU A 507 -14.01 24.44 10.47
N PRO A 508 -15.02 24.58 11.33
CA PRO A 508 -14.99 23.95 12.64
C PRO A 508 -15.02 22.41 12.56
N ILE A 509 -14.06 21.76 13.20
CA ILE A 509 -14.08 20.32 13.47
C ILE A 509 -15.16 20.02 14.51
N GLY A 510 -15.89 18.91 14.32
CA GLY A 510 -16.97 18.50 15.22
C GLY A 510 -18.28 19.26 15.00
N LYS A 511 -18.45 19.87 13.83
CA LYS A 511 -19.70 20.52 13.42
C LYS A 511 -20.20 19.94 12.11
N ALA A 512 -21.48 19.58 12.05
CA ALA A 512 -22.14 19.15 10.82
C ALA A 512 -22.61 20.37 10.00
N GLU A 513 -22.93 20.17 8.72
CA GLU A 513 -23.52 21.17 7.83
C GLU A 513 -24.86 20.67 7.30
N VAL A 514 -25.93 21.44 7.52
CA VAL A 514 -27.24 21.18 6.90
C VAL A 514 -27.22 21.77 5.49
N LEU A 515 -27.17 20.90 4.48
CA LEU A 515 -27.02 21.26 3.07
C LEU A 515 -28.35 21.65 2.43
N THR A 516 -29.39 20.89 2.74
CA THR A 516 -30.77 21.16 2.32
C THR A 516 -31.65 21.08 3.55
N LYS A 517 -32.48 22.09 3.77
CA LYS A 517 -33.47 22.05 4.86
C LYS A 517 -34.64 21.17 4.46
N GLY A 518 -35.13 20.39 5.41
CA GLY A 518 -36.34 19.58 5.22
C GLY A 518 -37.08 19.31 6.53
N ASN A 519 -38.27 18.71 6.41
CA ASN A 519 -39.19 18.50 7.54
C ASN A 519 -39.74 17.08 7.66
N ASP A 520 -39.54 16.20 6.68
CA ASP A 520 -40.19 14.88 6.67
C ASP A 520 -39.22 13.72 6.99
N VAL A 521 -37.96 13.84 6.56
CA VAL A 521 -36.91 12.84 6.82
C VAL A 521 -35.54 13.51 6.86
N THR A 522 -34.71 13.11 7.83
CA THR A 522 -33.29 13.48 7.90
C THR A 522 -32.46 12.44 7.15
N LEU A 523 -31.70 12.87 6.16
CA LEU A 523 -30.71 12.08 5.43
C LEU A 523 -29.30 12.53 5.86
N LEU A 524 -28.62 11.68 6.62
CA LEU A 524 -27.30 11.95 7.18
C LEU A 524 -26.21 11.19 6.43
N THR A 525 -25.15 11.88 6.04
CA THR A 525 -24.02 11.29 5.34
C THR A 525 -22.74 12.12 5.52
N TYR A 526 -21.65 11.72 4.85
CA TYR A 526 -20.35 12.42 4.84
C TYR A 526 -19.52 11.95 3.64
N GLY A 527 -18.51 12.72 3.22
CA GLY A 527 -17.60 12.34 2.13
C GLY A 527 -18.27 12.21 0.76
N SER A 528 -17.84 11.25 -0.07
CA SER A 528 -18.39 11.03 -1.43
C SER A 528 -19.89 10.68 -1.47
N PRO A 529 -20.46 9.90 -0.53
CA PRO A 529 -21.90 9.61 -0.50
C PRO A 529 -22.85 10.81 -0.49
N VAL A 530 -22.38 12.02 -0.13
CA VAL A 530 -23.17 13.26 -0.23
C VAL A 530 -23.75 13.43 -1.64
N TYR A 531 -22.97 13.18 -2.69
CA TYR A 531 -23.41 13.34 -4.08
C TYR A 531 -24.38 12.24 -4.51
N THR A 532 -24.23 11.02 -3.98
CA THR A 532 -25.19 9.95 -4.22
C THR A 532 -26.52 10.22 -3.53
N CYS A 533 -26.49 10.87 -2.36
CA CYS A 533 -27.68 11.35 -1.66
C CYS A 533 -28.38 12.48 -2.45
N GLU A 534 -27.63 13.46 -2.98
CA GLU A 534 -28.17 14.50 -3.86
C GLU A 534 -28.87 13.90 -5.08
N ASN A 535 -28.26 12.90 -5.72
CA ASN A 535 -28.86 12.17 -6.83
C ASN A 535 -30.14 11.44 -6.41
N ALA A 536 -30.16 10.77 -5.25
CA ALA A 536 -31.35 10.09 -4.76
C ALA A 536 -32.52 11.06 -4.51
N ILE A 537 -32.24 12.24 -3.92
CA ILE A 537 -33.23 13.32 -3.75
C ILE A 537 -33.76 13.79 -5.12
N SER A 538 -32.89 13.94 -6.12
CA SER A 538 -33.28 14.29 -7.49
C SER A 538 -34.19 13.23 -8.12
N LEU A 539 -33.85 11.94 -7.96
CA LEU A 539 -34.64 10.82 -8.47
C LEU A 539 -36.02 10.72 -7.80
N ILE A 540 -36.15 11.03 -6.51
CA ILE A 540 -37.44 11.08 -5.82
C ILE A 540 -38.32 12.20 -6.40
N ARG A 541 -37.75 13.39 -6.61
CA ARG A 541 -38.49 14.54 -7.14
C ARG A 541 -38.90 14.36 -8.59
N ASN A 542 -37.98 13.86 -9.42
CA ASN A 542 -38.13 13.75 -10.87
C ASN A 542 -37.65 12.37 -11.38
N PRO A 543 -38.38 11.29 -11.10
CA PRO A 543 -37.96 9.97 -11.57
C PRO A 543 -38.04 9.85 -13.09
N PRO A 544 -37.04 9.24 -13.75
CA PRO A 544 -37.16 8.92 -15.17
C PRO A 544 -38.27 7.87 -15.39
N PRO A 545 -38.88 7.83 -16.60
CA PRO A 545 -40.00 6.91 -16.89
C PRO A 545 -39.72 5.44 -16.56
N SER A 546 -38.46 5.01 -16.66
CA SER A 546 -38.02 3.65 -16.37
C SER A 546 -38.21 3.23 -14.92
N ILE A 547 -38.20 4.16 -13.95
CA ILE A 547 -38.33 3.85 -12.52
C ILE A 547 -39.50 4.60 -11.85
N ALA A 548 -40.20 5.49 -12.57
CA ALA A 548 -41.29 6.30 -12.02
C ALA A 548 -42.42 5.49 -11.38
N HIS A 549 -42.66 4.26 -11.87
CA HIS A 549 -43.65 3.33 -11.32
C HIS A 549 -43.21 2.67 -9.99
N LEU A 550 -41.90 2.69 -9.68
CA LEU A 550 -41.34 2.15 -8.44
C LEU A 550 -41.32 3.19 -7.30
N ILE A 551 -41.40 4.49 -7.63
CA ILE A 551 -41.43 5.58 -6.65
C ILE A 551 -42.88 6.05 -6.46
N PRO A 552 -43.49 5.83 -5.28
CA PRO A 552 -44.85 6.27 -4.99
C PRO A 552 -45.04 7.77 -5.23
N GLU A 553 -46.18 8.18 -5.81
CA GLU A 553 -46.47 9.60 -6.04
C GLU A 553 -46.45 10.41 -4.73
N SER A 554 -46.90 9.79 -3.62
CA SER A 554 -46.95 10.40 -2.30
C SER A 554 -45.57 10.81 -1.76
N VAL A 555 -44.47 10.23 -2.25
CA VAL A 555 -43.13 10.58 -1.79
C VAL A 555 -42.42 11.63 -2.66
N ARG A 556 -42.96 11.97 -3.84
CA ARG A 556 -42.29 12.90 -4.77
C ARG A 556 -42.20 14.33 -4.24
N GLY A 557 -43.13 14.72 -3.37
CA GLY A 557 -43.19 16.03 -2.72
C GLY A 557 -42.49 16.11 -1.36
N VAL A 558 -41.80 15.05 -0.93
CA VAL A 558 -41.23 14.96 0.43
C VAL A 558 -40.07 15.93 0.64
N SER A 559 -40.09 16.59 1.79
CA SER A 559 -39.10 17.56 2.26
C SER A 559 -37.96 16.86 3.01
N ILE A 560 -36.91 16.52 2.27
CA ILE A 560 -35.73 15.82 2.78
C ILE A 560 -34.69 16.82 3.32
N GLU A 561 -34.29 16.65 4.58
CA GLU A 561 -33.17 17.39 5.18
C GLU A 561 -31.86 16.62 4.95
N LEU A 562 -30.94 17.18 4.17
CA LEU A 562 -29.63 16.57 3.89
C LEU A 562 -28.56 17.17 4.80
N ILE A 563 -27.86 16.32 5.55
CA ILE A 563 -26.79 16.72 6.47
C ILE A 563 -25.47 16.05 6.07
N ASP A 564 -24.43 16.86 5.93
CA ASP A 564 -23.03 16.40 5.86
C ASP A 564 -22.40 16.50 7.26
N LEU A 565 -21.95 15.37 7.78
CA LEU A 565 -21.45 15.26 9.15
C LEU A 565 -20.06 15.88 9.33
N ARG A 566 -19.21 15.89 8.27
CA ARG A 566 -17.82 16.40 8.24
C ARG A 566 -16.82 15.74 9.20
N THR A 567 -17.18 15.54 10.46
CA THR A 567 -16.35 14.96 11.52
C THR A 567 -17.06 13.78 12.15
N LEU A 568 -16.39 12.62 12.21
CA LEU A 568 -16.93 11.40 12.83
C LEU A 568 -16.52 11.25 14.29
N LEU A 569 -15.39 11.81 14.67
CA LEU A 569 -14.92 11.82 16.05
C LEU A 569 -14.30 13.19 16.38
N PRO A 570 -14.86 13.97 17.32
CA PRO A 570 -16.22 13.87 17.84
C PRO A 570 -17.25 14.28 16.77
N TRP A 571 -18.34 13.54 16.62
CA TRP A 571 -19.41 13.90 15.69
C TRP A 571 -20.42 14.87 16.31
N ASP A 572 -21.07 15.70 15.48
CA ASP A 572 -22.00 16.74 15.91
C ASP A 572 -23.40 16.19 16.22
N ILE A 573 -23.51 15.54 17.38
CA ILE A 573 -24.76 14.93 17.85
C ILE A 573 -25.92 15.92 17.94
N HIS A 574 -25.64 17.18 18.31
CA HIS A 574 -26.67 18.20 18.51
C HIS A 574 -27.38 18.54 17.21
N THR A 575 -26.64 18.81 16.13
CA THR A 575 -27.22 19.12 14.82
C THR A 575 -28.08 17.96 14.30
N VAL A 576 -27.61 16.72 14.47
CA VAL A 576 -28.37 15.53 14.04
C VAL A 576 -29.62 15.35 14.90
N MET A 577 -29.52 15.51 16.23
CA MET A 577 -30.66 15.41 17.14
C MET A 577 -31.74 16.45 16.83
N GLU A 578 -31.36 17.71 16.59
CA GLU A 578 -32.30 18.78 16.25
C GLU A 578 -33.04 18.49 14.94
N SER A 579 -32.31 18.01 13.93
CA SER A 579 -32.90 17.56 12.67
C SER A 579 -33.89 16.42 12.87
N VAL A 580 -33.49 15.38 13.61
CA VAL A 580 -34.33 14.20 13.87
C VAL A 580 -35.55 14.55 14.74
N LYS A 581 -35.44 15.48 15.69
CA LYS A 581 -36.61 15.94 16.46
C LYS A 581 -37.64 16.64 15.58
N LYS A 582 -37.18 17.33 14.54
CA LYS A 582 -38.02 18.03 13.58
C LYS A 582 -38.65 17.09 12.55
N THR A 583 -37.89 16.15 12.00
CA THR A 583 -38.35 15.24 10.94
C THR A 583 -38.97 13.94 11.47
N GLY A 584 -38.56 13.55 12.67
CA GLY A 584 -38.88 12.29 13.34
C GLY A 584 -38.43 11.03 12.61
N ARG A 585 -37.58 11.14 11.58
CA ARG A 585 -37.08 10.00 10.79
C ARG A 585 -35.62 10.21 10.42
N LEU A 586 -34.81 9.15 10.47
CA LEU A 586 -33.39 9.21 10.14
C LEU A 586 -32.99 8.09 9.19
N VAL A 587 -32.33 8.47 8.09
CA VAL A 587 -31.63 7.59 7.15
C VAL A 587 -30.15 7.96 7.16
N ILE A 588 -29.28 6.99 7.44
CA ILE A 588 -27.82 7.18 7.48
C ILE A 588 -27.19 6.48 6.28
N VAL A 589 -26.32 7.17 5.54
CA VAL A 589 -25.65 6.65 4.34
C VAL A 589 -24.13 6.74 4.45
N HIS A 590 -23.41 5.64 4.23
CA HIS A 590 -21.94 5.61 4.20
C HIS A 590 -21.37 4.44 3.36
N GLU A 591 -20.15 4.55 2.84
CA GLU A 591 -19.51 3.50 2.02
C GLU A 591 -18.93 2.34 2.84
N ALA A 592 -18.54 2.58 4.10
CA ALA A 592 -18.04 1.55 4.99
C ALA A 592 -19.05 0.40 5.18
N GLY A 593 -18.56 -0.77 5.58
CA GLY A 593 -19.39 -1.94 5.88
C GLY A 593 -20.50 -1.64 6.89
N LYS A 594 -21.63 -2.33 6.76
CA LYS A 594 -22.82 -2.09 7.60
C LYS A 594 -22.57 -2.49 9.05
N THR A 595 -21.87 -3.59 9.28
CA THR A 595 -21.56 -4.08 10.63
C THR A 595 -20.42 -3.26 11.23
N MET A 596 -20.67 -2.67 12.41
CA MET A 596 -19.73 -1.79 13.12
C MET A 596 -19.24 -0.56 12.34
N GLY A 597 -19.89 -0.22 11.20
CA GLY A 597 -19.65 1.05 10.53
C GLY A 597 -20.17 2.25 11.34
N PRO A 598 -19.79 3.49 10.99
CA PRO A 598 -20.14 4.70 11.73
C PRO A 598 -21.63 4.89 11.99
N GLY A 599 -22.48 4.44 11.05
CA GLY A 599 -23.93 4.52 11.22
C GLY A 599 -24.48 3.69 12.37
N ALA A 600 -23.75 2.69 12.88
CA ALA A 600 -24.20 1.88 14.02
C ALA A 600 -24.24 2.69 15.32
N GLU A 601 -23.15 3.40 15.64
CA GLU A 601 -23.05 4.26 16.82
C GLU A 601 -24.05 5.42 16.75
N ILE A 602 -24.11 6.10 15.60
CA ILE A 602 -25.03 7.22 15.39
C ILE A 602 -26.49 6.77 15.56
N ALA A 603 -26.86 5.61 14.99
CA ALA A 603 -28.22 5.09 15.13
C ALA A 603 -28.55 4.75 16.59
N ALA A 604 -27.62 4.18 17.34
CA ALA A 604 -27.81 3.87 18.75
C ALA A 604 -28.01 5.14 19.57
N GLU A 605 -27.12 6.12 19.45
CA GLU A 605 -27.20 7.38 20.20
C GLU A 605 -28.46 8.20 19.86
N ILE A 606 -28.84 8.27 18.58
CA ILE A 606 -30.07 8.96 18.18
C ILE A 606 -31.30 8.21 18.69
N THR A 607 -31.32 6.88 18.63
CA THR A 607 -32.43 6.11 19.20
C THR A 607 -32.57 6.37 20.69
N ASN A 608 -31.47 6.44 21.42
CA ASN A 608 -31.48 6.66 22.86
C ASN A 608 -31.97 8.07 23.23
N ARG A 609 -31.57 9.10 22.46
CA ARG A 609 -31.83 10.51 22.78
C ARG A 609 -33.08 11.10 22.15
N CYS A 610 -33.54 10.50 21.06
CA CYS A 610 -34.71 10.93 20.28
C CYS A 610 -35.79 9.84 20.25
N PHE A 611 -35.78 8.89 21.18
CA PHE A 611 -36.69 7.73 21.21
C PHE A 611 -38.16 8.12 20.98
N LEU A 612 -38.64 9.14 21.69
CA LEU A 612 -40.03 9.60 21.61
C LEU A 612 -40.35 10.42 20.34
N ASN A 613 -39.33 10.84 19.59
CA ASN A 613 -39.48 11.60 18.36
C ASN A 613 -39.44 10.71 17.11
N LEU A 614 -38.96 9.46 17.22
CA LEU A 614 -38.79 8.57 16.08
C LEU A 614 -40.14 7.98 15.64
N HIS A 615 -40.60 8.38 14.46
CA HIS A 615 -41.76 7.81 13.78
C HIS A 615 -41.46 6.49 13.07
N ALA A 616 -40.19 6.23 12.76
CA ALA A 616 -39.72 5.01 12.11
C ALA A 616 -38.36 4.58 12.66
N PRO A 617 -38.00 3.28 12.59
CA PRO A 617 -36.66 2.82 12.93
C PRO A 617 -35.59 3.54 12.10
N VAL A 618 -34.44 3.86 12.72
CA VAL A 618 -33.31 4.47 12.01
C VAL A 618 -32.82 3.53 10.90
N LYS A 619 -32.90 3.97 9.64
CA LYS A 619 -32.46 3.18 8.48
C LYS A 619 -30.97 3.43 8.24
N ARG A 620 -30.22 2.35 7.99
CA ARG A 620 -28.79 2.40 7.63
C ARG A 620 -28.57 1.79 6.26
N ILE A 621 -28.02 2.59 5.34
CA ILE A 621 -27.73 2.24 3.96
C ILE A 621 -26.21 2.34 3.78
N ALA A 622 -25.55 1.19 3.81
CA ALA A 622 -24.11 1.09 3.93
C ALA A 622 -23.50 0.25 2.81
N GLY A 623 -22.17 0.20 2.70
CA GLY A 623 -21.49 -0.88 1.99
C GLY A 623 -21.91 -2.26 2.54
N TRP A 624 -21.84 -3.30 1.72
CA TRP A 624 -22.14 -4.65 2.19
C TRP A 624 -21.03 -5.16 3.13
N ASP A 625 -21.35 -6.13 3.97
CA ASP A 625 -20.41 -6.77 4.89
C ASP A 625 -19.51 -7.80 4.15
N THR A 626 -18.81 -7.29 3.15
CA THR A 626 -17.80 -7.99 2.37
C THR A 626 -16.58 -7.08 2.19
N PRO A 627 -15.40 -7.63 1.85
CA PRO A 627 -14.33 -6.80 1.29
C PRO A 627 -14.83 -6.01 0.07
N VAL A 628 -14.27 -4.83 -0.18
CA VAL A 628 -14.66 -4.00 -1.32
C VAL A 628 -14.25 -4.72 -2.63
N PRO A 629 -15.19 -5.07 -3.51
CA PRO A 629 -14.90 -5.87 -4.70
C PRO A 629 -14.42 -4.99 -5.87
N LEU A 630 -13.60 -5.54 -6.75
CA LEU A 630 -13.12 -4.85 -7.95
C LEU A 630 -14.22 -4.66 -9.00
N VAL A 631 -14.71 -5.76 -9.59
CA VAL A 631 -15.70 -5.71 -10.70
C VAL A 631 -17.12 -5.40 -10.19
N TYR A 632 -17.41 -5.78 -8.93
CA TYR A 632 -18.73 -5.60 -8.34
C TYR A 632 -18.87 -4.31 -7.53
N GLU A 633 -17.92 -3.35 -7.65
CA GLU A 633 -17.89 -2.15 -6.81
C GLU A 633 -19.22 -1.36 -6.88
N LYS A 634 -19.81 -1.26 -8.07
CA LYS A 634 -21.11 -0.59 -8.28
C LYS A 634 -22.27 -1.24 -7.52
N PHE A 635 -22.22 -2.55 -7.29
CA PHE A 635 -23.22 -3.27 -6.49
C PHE A 635 -22.92 -3.19 -4.99
N TYR A 636 -21.68 -2.86 -4.64
CA TYR A 636 -21.21 -2.79 -3.26
C TYR A 636 -21.59 -1.48 -2.57
N ILE A 637 -21.25 -0.35 -3.20
CA ILE A 637 -21.48 0.97 -2.64
C ILE A 637 -22.99 1.28 -2.55
N PRO A 638 -23.43 2.11 -1.57
CA PRO A 638 -24.81 2.55 -1.49
C PRO A 638 -25.13 3.47 -2.68
N ASP A 639 -25.71 2.92 -3.74
CA ASP A 639 -26.12 3.68 -4.91
C ASP A 639 -27.39 4.50 -4.66
N ALA A 640 -27.73 5.39 -5.60
CA ALA A 640 -28.87 6.28 -5.45
C ALA A 640 -30.19 5.50 -5.33
N LEU A 641 -30.34 4.36 -6.01
CA LEU A 641 -31.55 3.56 -5.95
C LEU A 641 -31.76 2.90 -4.58
N ARG A 642 -30.71 2.35 -3.97
CA ARG A 642 -30.75 1.83 -2.60
C ARG A 642 -31.10 2.92 -1.59
N ILE A 643 -30.62 4.15 -1.82
CA ILE A 643 -30.96 5.31 -0.98
C ILE A 643 -32.44 5.68 -1.13
N VAL A 644 -32.95 5.75 -2.37
CA VAL A 644 -34.38 5.99 -2.65
C VAL A 644 -35.24 4.95 -1.96
N ASP A 645 -34.94 3.67 -2.15
CA ASP A 645 -35.66 2.55 -1.52
C ASP A 645 -35.69 2.67 0.00
N GLY A 646 -34.54 2.96 0.61
CA GLY A 646 -34.45 3.16 2.06
C GLY A 646 -35.22 4.38 2.57
N ILE A 647 -35.28 5.48 1.82
CA ILE A 647 -36.11 6.65 2.16
C ILE A 647 -37.60 6.30 2.06
N VAL A 648 -38.02 5.63 0.98
CA VAL A 648 -39.41 5.20 0.76
C VAL A 648 -39.87 4.26 1.87
N ASP A 649 -39.06 3.27 2.22
CA ASP A 649 -39.33 2.35 3.33
C ASP A 649 -39.54 3.10 4.65
N THR A 650 -38.67 4.07 4.94
CA THR A 650 -38.70 4.83 6.19
C THR A 650 -39.93 5.74 6.28
N LEU A 651 -40.42 6.24 5.15
CA LEU A 651 -41.63 7.08 5.08
C LEU A 651 -42.92 6.28 5.14
N LYS A 652 -42.91 5.01 4.71
CA LYS A 652 -44.08 4.12 4.70
C LYS A 652 -44.38 3.48 6.07
N TYR A 653 -43.38 3.39 6.94
CA TYR A 653 -43.55 2.95 8.33
C TYR A 653 -44.39 3.97 9.10
#